data_AF-A0A1C3EEZ2-F1
#
_entry.id   AF-A0A1C3EEZ2-F1
#
_cell.length_a   1.000
_cell.length_b   1.000
_cell.length_c   1.000
_cell.angle_alpha   90.00
_cell.angle_beta   90.00
_cell.angle_gamma   90.00
#
_symmetry.space_group_name_H-M   'P 1'
#
loop_
_entity.id
_entity.type
_entity.pdbx_description
1 polymer ?
#
loop_
_entity_poly.entity_id
_entity_poly.type
_entity_poly.pdbx_seq_one_letter_code
_entity_poly.pdbx_strand_id
1 'polypeptide(L)'
;MTGLAMGSWAFGNQDPAPEGLRGILPNTVPSRLSSDVLDELGTNWAKWSENTTAAVEKFFQLEGDIAAQKAALDELKARLAIVDKSLADPRYRTIFGPLSTLKGSLSRTIEFSDAILESLTLDPVKVRLETIASRKAESVKALEALQAALDKIPGGKAWLPFVRGEELAKAMAGSDEAAATAAAKATIERLDGVAKIENEAQKAFLSRPEFVALKSALEGYVAAINAPVDEASKEKIRTVIAQLATAARNAEDDPTSANAAALRAAIKTVKETVPGGGAALLAVVQKNFLNYNLRLVASETFLSKLMSDARTESGGVRDFILGANVGGYQTTSTVVGVNLKPSPNSVRFDLTLNGTVQSNTTGVTSEATVNTYGYHTFYATKDVNFDGEKFTTAPALISVRPNNTTTGISTRYSGSLLFGNYADRVAAGEVASRRPQAEAIAAQRVRERVLPRFNEEADVAMKDAGAKLEKELFAGLKKVNLFPDAKVYQTSETDLKLSSRLMTAEEIGGNVPPANFLTATTGATILLHESLLNNSIDRMGFAGKTFTEEEFRKEIQTFLSTALGREIVLKDRPRAEGEMPSKNSFVFAKEDPIRFKAASGGLTLTLRTGFKSDDREDIPVSEITVPLNFTVAGPEITVTRGTIAVADVEGDLGIATKGVIRKKIQDALPDRTVESKFKIDGPKKTVFANVTKLAVVDGWVIVDVQ
;
A
#
# COMPACT_ATOMS: atom_id res chain seq x y z
N MET A 1 -29.15 -17.64 -81.50
CA MET A 1 -28.90 -18.33 -80.20
C MET A 1 -27.51 -17.97 -79.72
N THR A 2 -27.34 -17.98 -78.40
CA THR A 2 -26.12 -17.68 -77.60
C THR A 2 -25.66 -16.22 -77.58
N GLY A 3 -26.34 -15.43 -76.74
CA GLY A 3 -25.81 -14.22 -76.15
C GLY A 3 -24.85 -14.55 -75.00
N LEU A 4 -23.68 -13.91 -75.02
CA LEU A 4 -22.68 -13.94 -73.95
C LEU A 4 -23.04 -12.87 -72.92
N ALA A 5 -23.47 -13.32 -71.74
CA ALA A 5 -23.72 -12.48 -70.58
C ALA A 5 -22.37 -12.08 -69.94
N MET A 6 -22.11 -10.77 -69.85
CA MET A 6 -21.09 -10.24 -68.93
C MET A 6 -21.65 -10.31 -67.51
N GLY A 7 -21.07 -11.16 -66.68
CA GLY A 7 -21.37 -11.21 -65.25
C GLY A 7 -20.77 -9.99 -64.55
N SER A 8 -21.62 -9.16 -63.96
CA SER A 8 -21.22 -8.19 -62.95
C SER A 8 -20.79 -8.94 -61.70
N TRP A 9 -19.53 -8.81 -61.32
CA TRP A 9 -19.06 -9.23 -60.00
C TRP A 9 -19.66 -8.29 -58.97
N ALA A 10 -20.61 -8.79 -58.19
CA ALA A 10 -21.13 -8.12 -57.02
C ALA A 10 -19.99 -7.98 -56.01
N PHE A 11 -19.60 -6.74 -55.71
CA PHE A 11 -18.82 -6.44 -54.51
C PHE A 11 -19.62 -6.94 -53.31
N GLY A 12 -19.06 -7.90 -52.58
CA GLY A 12 -19.64 -8.37 -51.34
C GLY A 12 -19.85 -7.19 -50.39
N ASN A 13 -21.03 -7.17 -49.75
CA ASN A 13 -21.28 -6.34 -48.59
C ASN A 13 -20.11 -6.55 -47.61
N GLN A 14 -19.26 -5.52 -47.45
CA GLN A 14 -18.43 -5.44 -46.26
C GLN A 14 -19.41 -5.34 -45.08
N ASP A 15 -19.35 -6.30 -44.15
CA ASP A 15 -20.06 -6.18 -42.89
C ASP A 15 -19.77 -4.79 -42.30
N PRO A 16 -20.78 -4.10 -41.74
CA PRO A 16 -20.57 -2.80 -41.12
C PRO A 16 -19.47 -2.92 -40.06
N ALA A 17 -18.60 -1.91 -39.99
CA ALA A 17 -17.50 -1.88 -39.03
C ALA A 17 -18.04 -2.17 -37.62
N PRO A 18 -17.37 -3.04 -36.84
CA PRO A 18 -17.88 -3.47 -35.55
C PRO A 18 -18.06 -2.26 -34.60
N GLU A 19 -19.28 -2.09 -34.07
CA GLU A 19 -19.61 -1.01 -33.13
C GLU A 19 -19.36 -1.38 -31.66
N GLY A 20 -19.03 -0.38 -30.84
CA GLY A 20 -18.85 -0.56 -29.40
C GLY A 20 -17.73 -1.54 -29.03
N LEU A 21 -18.00 -2.50 -28.16
CA LEU A 21 -17.06 -3.50 -27.64
C LEU A 21 -16.70 -4.62 -28.64
N ARG A 22 -17.44 -4.76 -29.75
CA ARG A 22 -17.25 -5.84 -30.71
C ARG A 22 -15.86 -5.79 -31.34
N GLY A 23 -15.11 -6.88 -31.28
CA GLY A 23 -13.73 -6.95 -31.79
C GLY A 23 -12.68 -6.24 -30.92
N ILE A 24 -13.09 -5.66 -29.79
CA ILE A 24 -12.19 -5.16 -28.74
C ILE A 24 -12.11 -6.18 -27.60
N LEU A 25 -13.28 -6.61 -27.12
CA LEU A 25 -13.36 -7.73 -26.17
C LEU A 25 -13.49 -9.04 -26.95
N PRO A 26 -12.89 -10.13 -26.45
CA PRO A 26 -13.09 -11.45 -27.04
C PRO A 26 -14.53 -11.92 -26.80
N ASN A 27 -15.09 -12.69 -27.74
CA ASN A 27 -16.45 -13.24 -27.60
C ASN A 27 -16.52 -14.43 -26.60
N THR A 28 -15.43 -14.72 -25.91
CA THR A 28 -15.31 -15.83 -24.96
C THR A 28 -15.27 -15.31 -23.52
N VAL A 29 -16.13 -15.91 -22.70
CA VAL A 29 -16.17 -15.65 -21.26
C VAL A 29 -14.81 -16.00 -20.64
N PRO A 30 -14.20 -15.11 -19.86
CA PRO A 30 -13.01 -15.42 -19.08
C PRO A 30 -13.24 -16.59 -18.13
N SER A 31 -12.24 -17.45 -17.95
CA SER A 31 -12.33 -18.60 -17.02
C SER A 31 -12.68 -18.19 -15.59
N ARG A 32 -12.22 -17.01 -15.15
CA ARG A 32 -12.56 -16.40 -13.86
C ARG A 32 -14.02 -15.93 -13.70
N LEU A 33 -14.80 -15.96 -14.77
CA LEU A 33 -16.23 -15.67 -14.81
C LEU A 33 -17.04 -16.86 -15.39
N SER A 34 -16.43 -18.05 -15.47
CA SER A 34 -17.10 -19.25 -15.96
C SER A 34 -18.15 -19.75 -14.98
N SER A 35 -19.07 -20.60 -15.46
CA SER A 35 -20.05 -21.31 -14.61
C SER A 35 -19.40 -21.99 -13.41
N ASP A 36 -18.24 -22.64 -13.61
CA ASP A 36 -17.54 -23.39 -12.56
C ASP A 36 -17.19 -22.51 -11.36
N VAL A 37 -16.77 -21.26 -11.60
CA VAL A 37 -16.45 -20.30 -10.53
C VAL A 37 -17.71 -19.86 -9.79
N LEU A 38 -18.83 -19.68 -10.49
CA LEU A 38 -20.09 -19.30 -9.87
C LEU A 38 -20.75 -20.46 -9.10
N ASP A 39 -20.46 -21.70 -9.49
CA ASP A 39 -20.94 -22.90 -8.80
C ASP A 39 -20.27 -23.10 -7.44
N GLU A 40 -19.05 -22.56 -7.23
CA GLU A 40 -18.36 -22.55 -5.92
C GLU A 40 -19.15 -21.80 -4.82
N LEU A 41 -20.12 -20.94 -5.19
CA LEU A 41 -20.99 -20.24 -4.24
C LEU A 41 -21.98 -21.18 -3.52
N GLY A 42 -22.15 -22.40 -4.04
CA GLY A 42 -22.98 -23.44 -3.45
C GLY A 42 -24.47 -23.33 -3.77
N THR A 43 -25.22 -24.33 -3.34
CA THR A 43 -26.62 -24.57 -3.75
C THR A 43 -27.59 -23.43 -3.41
N ASN A 44 -27.35 -22.71 -2.31
CA ASN A 44 -28.17 -21.55 -1.93
C ASN A 44 -28.06 -20.38 -2.92
N TRP A 45 -26.99 -20.36 -3.71
CA TRP A 45 -26.75 -19.37 -4.75
C TRP A 45 -27.06 -19.89 -6.16
N ALA A 46 -27.40 -21.17 -6.34
CA ALA A 46 -27.55 -21.81 -7.65
C ALA A 46 -28.40 -21.00 -8.64
N LYS A 47 -29.60 -20.54 -8.22
CA LYS A 47 -30.45 -19.71 -9.09
C LYS A 47 -29.83 -18.36 -9.43
N TRP A 48 -29.13 -17.74 -8.49
CA TRP A 48 -28.42 -16.48 -8.75
C TRP A 48 -27.22 -16.71 -9.68
N SER A 49 -26.47 -17.79 -9.45
CA SER A 49 -25.33 -18.22 -10.27
C SER A 49 -25.76 -18.48 -11.71
N GLU A 50 -26.80 -19.29 -11.94
CA GLU A 50 -27.37 -19.57 -13.27
C GLU A 50 -27.73 -18.28 -14.02
N ASN A 51 -28.47 -17.37 -13.37
CA ASN A 51 -28.86 -16.09 -13.97
C ASN A 51 -27.66 -15.17 -14.25
N THR A 52 -26.62 -15.24 -13.41
CA THR A 52 -25.42 -14.42 -13.56
C THR A 52 -24.53 -14.96 -14.66
N THR A 53 -24.36 -16.28 -14.75
CA THR A 53 -23.69 -16.96 -15.87
C THR A 53 -24.37 -16.60 -17.18
N ALA A 54 -25.69 -16.71 -17.28
CA ALA A 54 -26.43 -16.32 -18.48
C ALA A 54 -26.25 -14.84 -18.84
N ALA A 55 -26.21 -13.94 -17.86
CA ALA A 55 -25.96 -12.51 -18.10
C ALA A 55 -24.53 -12.23 -18.58
N VAL A 56 -23.53 -12.93 -18.01
CA VAL A 56 -22.13 -12.83 -18.42
C VAL A 56 -21.94 -13.38 -19.84
N GLU A 57 -22.46 -14.57 -20.13
CA GLU A 57 -22.43 -15.17 -21.46
C GLU A 57 -23.09 -14.25 -22.49
N LYS A 58 -24.30 -13.75 -22.18
CA LYS A 58 -25.01 -12.79 -23.02
C LYS A 58 -24.17 -11.55 -23.27
N PHE A 59 -23.48 -11.01 -22.28
CA PHE A 59 -22.63 -9.83 -22.44
C PHE A 59 -21.45 -10.08 -23.39
N PHE A 60 -20.72 -11.19 -23.22
CA PHE A 60 -19.58 -11.53 -24.08
C PHE A 60 -19.98 -11.98 -25.49
N GLN A 61 -21.18 -12.54 -25.65
CA GLN A 61 -21.74 -12.95 -26.94
C GLN A 61 -22.63 -11.87 -27.56
N LEU A 62 -22.76 -10.70 -26.93
CA LEU A 62 -23.75 -9.71 -27.34
C LEU A 62 -23.40 -9.15 -28.73
N GLU A 63 -24.26 -9.45 -29.69
CA GLU A 63 -24.32 -8.76 -30.97
C GLU A 63 -25.36 -7.63 -30.85
N GLY A 64 -24.91 -6.37 -30.82
CA GLY A 64 -25.81 -5.23 -30.64
C GLY A 64 -25.09 -3.88 -30.67
N ASP A 65 -25.87 -2.81 -30.77
CA ASP A 65 -25.37 -1.43 -30.74
C ASP A 65 -24.85 -1.03 -29.34
N ILE A 66 -24.27 0.16 -29.24
CA ILE A 66 -23.73 0.68 -27.97
C ILE A 66 -24.80 0.74 -26.87
N ALA A 67 -26.07 1.01 -27.22
CA ALA A 67 -27.15 1.09 -26.24
C ALA A 67 -27.46 -0.29 -25.63
N ALA A 68 -27.52 -1.34 -26.45
CA ALA A 68 -27.69 -2.71 -26.00
C ALA A 68 -26.51 -3.16 -25.11
N GLN A 69 -25.28 -2.80 -25.49
CA GLN A 69 -24.07 -3.12 -24.70
C GLN A 69 -24.09 -2.43 -23.33
N LYS A 70 -24.52 -1.16 -23.25
CA LYS A 70 -24.70 -0.46 -21.97
C LYS A 70 -25.78 -1.11 -21.11
N ALA A 71 -26.91 -1.50 -21.70
CA ALA A 71 -27.98 -2.19 -20.97
C ALA A 71 -27.51 -3.53 -20.38
N ALA A 72 -26.69 -4.29 -21.11
CA ALA A 72 -26.08 -5.52 -20.61
C ALA A 72 -25.08 -5.23 -19.46
N LEU A 73 -24.29 -4.16 -19.54
CA LEU A 73 -23.41 -3.73 -18.45
C LEU A 73 -24.20 -3.32 -17.20
N ASP A 74 -25.34 -2.64 -17.37
CA ASP A 74 -26.20 -2.27 -16.24
C ASP A 74 -26.82 -3.51 -15.56
N GLU A 75 -27.13 -4.56 -16.33
CA GLU A 75 -27.52 -5.85 -15.76
C GLU A 75 -26.37 -6.45 -14.93
N LEU A 76 -25.13 -6.47 -15.45
CA LEU A 76 -23.97 -6.96 -14.70
C LEU A 76 -23.69 -6.14 -13.44
N LYS A 77 -23.84 -4.81 -13.48
CA LYS A 77 -23.74 -3.91 -12.32
C LYS A 77 -24.77 -4.26 -11.25
N ALA A 78 -26.00 -4.58 -11.65
CA ALA A 78 -27.04 -5.01 -10.71
C ALA A 78 -26.67 -6.35 -10.03
N ARG A 79 -26.03 -7.28 -10.74
CA ARG A 79 -25.49 -8.53 -10.15
C ARG A 79 -24.35 -8.23 -9.18
N LEU A 80 -23.39 -7.39 -9.58
CA LEU A 80 -22.27 -6.97 -8.72
C LEU A 80 -22.75 -6.34 -7.41
N ALA A 81 -23.81 -5.51 -7.46
CA ALA A 81 -24.39 -4.90 -6.26
C ALA A 81 -24.97 -5.93 -5.26
N ILE A 82 -25.41 -7.11 -5.73
CA ILE A 82 -25.82 -8.21 -4.85
C ILE A 82 -24.58 -8.80 -4.17
N VAL A 83 -23.50 -9.04 -4.92
CA VAL A 83 -22.22 -9.53 -4.37
C VAL A 83 -21.67 -8.57 -3.31
N ASP A 84 -21.70 -7.26 -3.56
CA ASP A 84 -21.27 -6.24 -2.60
C ASP A 84 -22.05 -6.30 -1.29
N LYS A 85 -23.39 -6.41 -1.37
CA LYS A 85 -24.25 -6.55 -0.19
C LYS A 85 -23.94 -7.83 0.58
N SER A 86 -23.69 -8.93 -0.12
CA SER A 86 -23.36 -10.21 0.50
C SER A 86 -21.98 -10.22 1.14
N LEU A 87 -20.97 -9.56 0.57
CA LEU A 87 -19.65 -9.44 1.18
C LEU A 87 -19.67 -8.60 2.48
N ALA A 88 -20.63 -7.68 2.62
CA ALA A 88 -20.84 -6.91 3.84
C ALA A 88 -21.60 -7.69 4.94
N ASP A 89 -22.28 -8.79 4.58
CA ASP A 89 -23.13 -9.53 5.50
C ASP A 89 -22.37 -10.73 6.14
N PRO A 90 -22.28 -10.78 7.49
CA PRO A 90 -21.59 -11.86 8.21
C PRO A 90 -22.08 -13.28 7.89
N ARG A 91 -23.31 -13.44 7.38
CA ARG A 91 -23.89 -14.75 7.03
C ARG A 91 -23.16 -15.44 5.88
N TYR A 92 -22.48 -14.69 5.01
CA TYR A 92 -21.78 -15.24 3.84
C TYR A 92 -20.28 -15.45 4.07
N ARG A 93 -19.81 -15.43 5.33
CA ARG A 93 -18.39 -15.63 5.67
C ARG A 93 -17.80 -16.93 5.14
N THR A 94 -18.58 -18.00 5.02
CA THR A 94 -18.13 -19.31 4.51
C THR A 94 -17.80 -19.29 3.02
N ILE A 95 -18.48 -18.45 2.24
CA ILE A 95 -18.27 -18.29 0.80
C ILE A 95 -17.61 -16.94 0.47
N PHE A 96 -17.00 -16.29 1.47
CA PHE A 96 -16.38 -14.98 1.32
C PHE A 96 -15.30 -14.97 0.22
N GLY A 97 -14.44 -16.00 0.20
CA GLY A 97 -13.37 -16.13 -0.79
C GLY A 97 -13.90 -16.14 -2.21
N PRO A 98 -14.76 -17.12 -2.58
CA PRO A 98 -15.42 -17.17 -3.89
C PRO A 98 -16.15 -15.87 -4.27
N LEU A 99 -16.95 -15.29 -3.37
CA LEU A 99 -17.66 -14.02 -3.62
C LEU A 99 -16.69 -12.87 -3.91
N SER A 100 -15.59 -12.78 -3.17
CA SER A 100 -14.62 -11.70 -3.34
C SER A 100 -13.81 -11.85 -4.63
N THR A 101 -13.46 -13.07 -5.02
CA THR A 101 -12.84 -13.35 -6.33
C THR A 101 -13.78 -12.99 -7.49
N LEU A 102 -15.05 -13.39 -7.38
CA LEU A 102 -16.08 -13.03 -8.37
C LEU A 102 -16.27 -11.52 -8.46
N LYS A 103 -16.37 -10.82 -7.32
CA LYS A 103 -16.43 -9.36 -7.28
C LYS A 103 -15.25 -8.73 -8.01
N GLY A 104 -14.03 -9.17 -7.71
CA GLY A 104 -12.83 -8.65 -8.34
C GLY A 104 -12.89 -8.75 -9.86
N SER A 105 -13.13 -9.96 -10.35
CA SER A 105 -13.18 -10.23 -11.79
C SER A 105 -14.32 -9.48 -12.48
N LEU A 106 -15.53 -9.53 -11.92
CA LEU A 106 -16.71 -8.91 -12.52
C LEU A 106 -16.61 -7.37 -12.52
N SER A 107 -16.16 -6.77 -11.42
CA SER A 107 -15.98 -5.31 -11.34
C SER A 107 -14.93 -4.82 -12.33
N ARG A 108 -13.80 -5.52 -12.49
CA ARG A 108 -12.79 -5.18 -13.50
C ARG A 108 -13.36 -5.27 -14.91
N THR A 109 -14.09 -6.33 -15.24
CA THR A 109 -14.74 -6.48 -16.55
C THR A 109 -15.71 -5.33 -16.83
N ILE A 110 -16.56 -4.98 -15.86
CA ILE A 110 -17.53 -3.89 -15.99
C ILE A 110 -16.81 -2.55 -16.19
N GLU A 111 -15.88 -2.21 -15.30
CA GLU A 111 -15.16 -0.93 -15.31
C GLU A 111 -14.38 -0.74 -16.61
N PHE A 112 -13.70 -1.78 -17.08
CA PHE A 112 -12.93 -1.73 -18.32
C PHE A 112 -13.85 -1.56 -19.53
N SER A 113 -15.00 -2.25 -19.54
CA SER A 113 -15.98 -2.15 -20.63
C SER A 113 -16.65 -0.77 -20.67
N ASP A 114 -17.02 -0.21 -19.53
CA ASP A 114 -17.54 1.16 -19.42
C ASP A 114 -16.51 2.18 -19.96
N ALA A 115 -15.24 2.06 -19.54
CA ALA A 115 -14.18 2.96 -19.97
C ALA A 115 -13.87 2.85 -21.48
N ILE A 116 -13.97 1.64 -22.06
CA ILE A 116 -13.89 1.44 -23.51
C ILE A 116 -15.04 2.18 -24.21
N LEU A 117 -16.28 1.94 -23.80
CA LEU A 117 -17.45 2.56 -24.43
C LEU A 117 -17.43 4.08 -24.31
N GLU A 118 -17.01 4.61 -23.16
CA GLU A 118 -16.79 6.04 -22.98
C GLU A 118 -15.74 6.55 -23.99
N SER A 119 -14.58 5.91 -24.07
CA SER A 119 -13.49 6.30 -24.97
C SER A 119 -13.88 6.26 -26.45
N LEU A 120 -14.75 5.32 -26.85
CA LEU A 120 -15.23 5.19 -28.23
C LEU A 120 -16.35 6.17 -28.60
N THR A 121 -17.07 6.70 -27.62
CA THR A 121 -18.18 7.66 -27.84
C THR A 121 -17.74 9.11 -27.72
N LEU A 122 -16.48 9.36 -27.36
CA LEU A 122 -15.88 10.69 -27.39
C LEU A 122 -15.86 11.25 -28.81
N ASP A 123 -16.26 12.51 -28.96
CA ASP A 123 -16.06 13.27 -30.19
C ASP A 123 -14.57 13.66 -30.32
N PRO A 124 -13.81 13.07 -31.27
CA PRO A 124 -12.37 13.30 -31.36
C PRO A 124 -12.02 14.76 -31.67
N VAL A 125 -12.89 15.50 -32.38
CA VAL A 125 -12.68 16.92 -32.70
C VAL A 125 -12.81 17.75 -31.44
N LYS A 126 -13.91 17.55 -30.70
CA LYS A 126 -14.15 18.26 -29.45
C LYS A 126 -13.03 18.00 -28.43
N VAL A 127 -12.63 16.74 -28.25
CA VAL A 127 -11.57 16.37 -27.31
C VAL A 127 -10.22 16.95 -27.74
N ARG A 128 -9.91 16.99 -29.04
CA ARG A 128 -8.70 17.66 -29.52
C ARG A 128 -8.70 19.14 -29.19
N LEU A 129 -9.81 19.86 -29.42
CA LEU A 129 -9.92 21.29 -29.11
C LEU A 129 -9.76 21.56 -27.61
N GLU A 130 -10.39 20.76 -26.75
CA GLU A 130 -10.23 20.84 -25.30
C GLU A 130 -8.78 20.54 -24.87
N THR A 131 -8.14 19.56 -25.50
CA THR A 131 -6.73 19.21 -25.24
C THR A 131 -5.79 20.35 -25.65
N ILE A 132 -5.99 20.96 -26.82
CA ILE A 132 -5.19 22.12 -27.28
C ILE A 132 -5.33 23.27 -26.29
N ALA A 133 -6.55 23.59 -25.85
CA ALA A 133 -6.79 24.64 -24.88
C ALA A 133 -6.10 24.37 -23.53
N SER A 134 -6.20 23.12 -23.04
CA SER A 134 -5.54 22.70 -21.81
C SER A 134 -4.00 22.79 -21.91
N ARG A 135 -3.41 22.24 -22.97
CA ARG A 135 -1.95 22.28 -23.19
C ARG A 135 -1.43 23.71 -23.39
N LYS A 136 -2.23 24.58 -24.00
CA LYS A 136 -1.94 26.02 -24.09
C LYS A 136 -1.88 26.65 -22.70
N ALA A 137 -2.84 26.36 -21.81
CA ALA A 137 -2.84 26.84 -20.44
C ALA A 137 -1.64 26.30 -19.62
N GLU A 138 -1.29 25.03 -19.77
CA GLU A 138 -0.08 24.44 -19.16
C GLU A 138 1.20 25.14 -19.63
N SER A 139 1.31 25.44 -20.93
CA SER A 139 2.45 26.16 -21.51
C SER A 139 2.58 27.58 -20.93
N VAL A 140 1.45 28.29 -20.76
CA VAL A 140 1.42 29.60 -20.11
C VAL A 140 1.89 29.49 -18.65
N LYS A 141 1.35 28.53 -17.89
CA LYS A 141 1.73 28.32 -16.49
C LYS A 141 3.21 27.94 -16.34
N ALA A 142 3.75 27.13 -17.23
CA ALA A 142 5.17 26.76 -17.23
C ALA A 142 6.06 27.98 -17.53
N LEU A 143 5.64 28.87 -18.43
CA LEU A 143 6.35 30.12 -18.71
C LEU A 143 6.32 31.08 -17.51
N GLU A 144 5.18 31.21 -16.83
CA GLU A 144 5.05 31.99 -15.60
C GLU A 144 5.95 31.44 -14.48
N ALA A 145 5.99 30.11 -14.32
CA ALA A 145 6.87 29.47 -13.35
C ALA A 145 8.35 29.72 -13.65
N LEU A 146 8.74 29.66 -14.94
CA LEU A 146 10.10 30.01 -15.37
C LEU A 146 10.42 31.47 -15.07
N GLN A 147 9.53 32.41 -15.39
CA GLN A 147 9.70 33.84 -15.07
C GLN A 147 9.87 34.05 -13.56
N ALA A 148 9.00 33.47 -12.73
CA ALA A 148 9.08 33.57 -11.29
C ALA A 148 10.37 32.96 -10.70
N ALA A 149 10.91 31.90 -11.32
CA ALA A 149 12.20 31.33 -10.94
C ALA A 149 13.38 32.23 -11.35
N LEU A 150 13.36 32.80 -12.56
CA LEU A 150 14.38 33.72 -13.05
C LEU A 150 14.42 35.04 -12.27
N ASP A 151 13.28 35.51 -11.77
CA ASP A 151 13.18 36.74 -10.97
C ASP A 151 13.90 36.64 -9.62
N LYS A 152 14.07 35.42 -9.09
CA LYS A 152 14.79 35.17 -7.84
C LYS A 152 16.31 35.09 -8.04
N ILE A 153 16.79 35.09 -9.28
CA ILE A 153 18.20 34.89 -9.62
C ILE A 153 18.78 36.22 -10.12
N PRO A 154 19.88 36.72 -9.51
CA PRO A 154 20.57 37.90 -10.03
C PRO A 154 20.94 37.72 -11.52
N GLY A 155 20.45 38.60 -12.38
CA GLY A 155 20.66 38.52 -13.84
C GLY A 155 19.81 37.48 -14.57
N GLY A 156 18.92 36.75 -13.89
CA GLY A 156 18.10 35.69 -14.48
C GLY A 156 17.20 36.17 -15.62
N LYS A 157 16.65 37.39 -15.54
CA LYS A 157 15.80 37.99 -16.58
C LYS A 157 16.49 38.11 -17.95
N ALA A 158 17.82 38.19 -18.00
CA ALA A 158 18.57 38.26 -19.26
C ALA A 158 18.44 36.97 -20.10
N TRP A 159 17.94 35.87 -19.52
CA TRP A 159 17.70 34.60 -20.20
C TRP A 159 16.30 34.48 -20.83
N LEU A 160 15.37 35.39 -20.52
CA LEU A 160 14.03 35.38 -21.13
C LEU A 160 14.07 35.62 -22.65
N PRO A 161 14.89 36.56 -23.19
CA PRO A 161 15.07 36.71 -24.63
C PRO A 161 15.63 35.45 -25.31
N PHE A 162 16.48 34.68 -24.63
CA PHE A 162 17.04 33.43 -25.19
C PHE A 162 15.94 32.41 -25.52
N VAL A 163 14.97 32.26 -24.62
CA VAL A 163 13.78 31.40 -24.83
C VAL A 163 12.62 32.12 -25.53
N ARG A 164 12.85 33.32 -26.09
CA ARG A 164 11.81 34.15 -26.73
C ARG A 164 10.57 34.37 -25.84
N GLY A 165 10.78 34.51 -24.53
CA GLY A 165 9.72 34.47 -23.52
C GLY A 165 8.60 35.51 -23.71
N GLU A 166 8.93 36.72 -24.14
CA GLU A 166 7.92 37.77 -24.41
C GLU A 166 7.07 37.46 -25.64
N GLU A 167 7.70 36.96 -26.70
CA GLU A 167 7.00 36.59 -27.94
C GLU A 167 6.10 35.38 -27.71
N LEU A 168 6.58 34.40 -26.93
CA LEU A 168 5.80 33.24 -26.53
C LEU A 168 4.60 33.66 -25.67
N ALA A 169 4.80 34.52 -24.67
CA ALA A 169 3.71 35.02 -23.84
C ALA A 169 2.63 35.74 -24.67
N LYS A 170 3.06 36.62 -25.59
CA LYS A 170 2.15 37.34 -26.48
C LYS A 170 1.37 36.40 -27.41
N ALA A 171 2.06 35.42 -28.01
CA ALA A 171 1.44 34.48 -28.94
C ALA A 171 0.46 33.55 -28.21
N MET A 172 0.80 33.09 -27.01
CA MET A 172 -0.08 32.26 -26.18
C MET A 172 -1.28 33.03 -25.59
N ALA A 173 -1.18 34.33 -25.38
CA ALA A 173 -2.32 35.15 -24.97
C ALA A 173 -3.30 35.46 -26.13
N GLY A 174 -2.82 35.40 -27.38
CA GLY A 174 -3.61 35.67 -28.58
C GLY A 174 -4.56 34.52 -28.97
N SER A 175 -5.52 34.82 -29.85
CA SER A 175 -6.44 33.85 -30.45
C SER A 175 -5.89 33.15 -31.70
N ASP A 176 -4.74 33.58 -32.21
CA ASP A 176 -4.10 33.01 -33.40
C ASP A 176 -3.29 31.75 -33.04
N GLU A 177 -3.84 30.58 -33.36
CA GLU A 177 -3.21 29.28 -33.13
C GLU A 177 -1.93 29.10 -33.95
N ALA A 178 -1.86 29.63 -35.17
CA ALA A 178 -0.68 29.51 -36.03
C ALA A 178 0.49 30.31 -35.43
N ALA A 179 0.22 31.52 -34.94
CA ALA A 179 1.20 32.33 -34.23
C ALA A 179 1.67 31.66 -32.92
N ALA A 180 0.76 31.13 -32.12
CA ALA A 180 1.09 30.39 -30.89
C ALA A 180 1.94 29.15 -31.18
N THR A 181 1.59 28.39 -32.22
CA THR A 181 2.34 27.20 -32.66
C THR A 181 3.75 27.56 -33.13
N ALA A 182 3.89 28.63 -33.92
CA ALA A 182 5.18 29.10 -34.41
C ALA A 182 6.09 29.55 -33.26
N ALA A 183 5.55 30.30 -32.28
CA ALA A 183 6.29 30.73 -31.10
C ALA A 183 6.72 29.55 -30.21
N ALA A 184 5.83 28.55 -30.04
CA ALA A 184 6.14 27.32 -29.31
C ALA A 184 7.29 26.55 -29.97
N LYS A 185 7.19 26.27 -31.28
CA LYS A 185 8.24 25.56 -32.04
C LYS A 185 9.59 26.27 -31.98
N ALA A 186 9.61 27.59 -32.13
CA ALA A 186 10.85 28.35 -32.06
C ALA A 186 11.49 28.35 -30.67
N THR A 187 10.69 28.29 -29.61
CA THR A 187 11.18 28.18 -28.23
C THR A 187 11.76 26.79 -27.97
N ILE A 188 11.07 25.73 -28.44
CA ILE A 188 11.56 24.35 -28.35
C ILE A 188 12.91 24.22 -29.06
N GLU A 189 13.05 24.77 -30.27
CA GLU A 189 14.30 24.73 -31.05
C GLU A 189 15.48 25.38 -30.29
N ARG A 190 15.23 26.48 -29.58
CA ARG A 190 16.24 27.11 -28.71
C ARG A 190 16.66 26.22 -27.54
N LEU A 191 15.69 25.53 -26.93
CA LEU A 191 15.93 24.63 -25.80
C LEU A 191 16.60 23.31 -26.22
N ASP A 192 16.32 22.80 -27.42
CA ASP A 192 17.06 21.68 -28.03
C ASP A 192 18.52 22.03 -28.31
N GLY A 193 18.79 23.30 -28.65
CA GLY A 193 20.13 23.82 -28.87
C GLY A 193 21.02 23.84 -27.62
N VAL A 194 20.48 23.68 -26.41
CA VAL A 194 21.22 23.78 -25.14
C VAL A 194 22.36 22.76 -25.05
N ALA A 195 22.15 21.55 -25.58
CA ALA A 195 23.18 20.50 -25.57
C ALA A 195 24.43 20.88 -26.38
N LYS A 196 24.31 21.83 -27.32
CA LYS A 196 25.38 22.30 -28.21
C LYS A 196 26.13 23.52 -27.66
N ILE A 197 25.76 24.04 -26.50
CA ILE A 197 26.43 25.18 -25.86
C ILE A 197 27.76 24.70 -25.24
N GLU A 198 28.87 25.33 -25.62
CA GLU A 198 30.22 24.97 -25.14
C GLU A 198 30.45 25.37 -23.68
N ASN A 199 29.77 26.40 -23.19
CA ASN A 199 29.92 26.87 -21.81
C ASN A 199 29.10 25.99 -20.84
N GLU A 200 29.80 25.17 -20.05
CA GLU A 200 29.19 24.24 -19.10
C GLU A 200 28.32 24.92 -18.03
N ALA A 201 28.65 26.14 -17.59
CA ALA A 201 27.84 26.86 -16.61
C ALA A 201 26.51 27.33 -17.21
N GLN A 202 26.51 27.78 -18.47
CA GLN A 202 25.30 28.15 -19.19
C GLN A 202 24.42 26.93 -19.50
N LYS A 203 25.05 25.83 -19.91
CA LYS A 203 24.38 24.54 -20.15
C LYS A 203 23.71 24.01 -18.89
N ALA A 204 24.41 24.02 -17.75
CA ALA A 204 23.83 23.65 -16.45
C ALA A 204 22.67 24.58 -16.03
N PHE A 205 22.80 25.89 -16.31
CA PHE A 205 21.74 26.86 -16.02
C PHE A 205 20.46 26.61 -16.84
N LEU A 206 20.60 26.38 -18.15
CA LEU A 206 19.49 26.12 -19.06
C LEU A 206 18.91 24.70 -18.94
N SER A 207 19.58 23.81 -18.20
CA SER A 207 19.08 22.45 -17.88
C SER A 207 18.29 22.40 -16.57
N ARG A 208 18.01 23.55 -15.93
CA ARG A 208 17.21 23.59 -14.71
C ARG A 208 15.77 23.10 -14.93
N PRO A 209 15.11 22.56 -13.89
CA PRO A 209 13.79 21.94 -14.01
C PRO A 209 12.74 22.81 -14.69
N GLU A 210 12.79 24.13 -14.51
CA GLU A 210 11.82 25.07 -15.06
C GLU A 210 11.94 25.20 -16.59
N PHE A 211 13.16 25.17 -17.14
CA PHE A 211 13.38 25.16 -18.60
C PHE A 211 12.93 23.84 -19.22
N VAL A 212 13.23 22.71 -18.55
CA VAL A 212 12.80 21.38 -18.99
C VAL A 212 11.26 21.27 -18.96
N ALA A 213 10.63 21.80 -17.91
CA ALA A 213 9.18 21.83 -17.78
C ALA A 213 8.52 22.69 -18.87
N LEU A 214 9.06 23.88 -19.16
CA LEU A 214 8.57 24.72 -20.26
C LEU A 214 8.69 23.99 -21.60
N LYS A 215 9.86 23.39 -21.89
CA LYS A 215 10.06 22.62 -23.11
C LYS A 215 9.02 21.52 -23.27
N SER A 216 8.84 20.70 -22.22
CA SER A 216 7.89 19.59 -22.23
C SER A 216 6.44 20.06 -22.41
N ALA A 217 6.04 21.17 -21.78
CA ALA A 217 4.70 21.74 -21.95
C ALA A 217 4.46 22.20 -23.40
N LEU A 218 5.45 22.86 -24.01
CA LEU A 218 5.37 23.33 -25.40
C LEU A 218 5.37 22.17 -26.40
N GLU A 219 6.20 21.14 -26.18
CA GLU A 219 6.17 19.91 -26.98
C GLU A 219 4.79 19.25 -26.93
N GLY A 220 4.16 19.22 -25.74
CA GLY A 220 2.79 18.73 -25.55
C GLY A 220 1.73 19.55 -26.29
N TYR A 221 1.86 20.88 -26.31
CA TYR A 221 0.98 21.77 -27.07
C TYR A 221 1.10 21.55 -28.58
N VAL A 222 2.33 21.52 -29.11
CA VAL A 222 2.58 21.28 -30.54
C VAL A 222 2.10 19.88 -30.95
N ALA A 223 2.30 18.86 -30.11
CA ALA A 223 1.80 17.52 -30.37
C ALA A 223 0.26 17.48 -30.44
N ALA A 224 -0.44 18.19 -29.55
CA ALA A 224 -1.92 18.25 -29.55
C ALA A 224 -2.48 18.90 -30.83
N ILE A 225 -1.80 19.91 -31.37
CA ILE A 225 -2.18 20.56 -32.64
C ILE A 225 -1.98 19.62 -33.84
N ASN A 226 -0.95 18.79 -33.82
CA ASN A 226 -0.66 17.88 -34.92
C ASN A 226 -1.41 16.53 -34.83
N ALA A 227 -2.25 16.33 -33.80
CA ALA A 227 -2.96 15.08 -33.60
C ALA A 227 -4.01 14.84 -34.71
N PRO A 228 -3.97 13.69 -35.42
CA PRO A 228 -4.94 13.36 -36.47
C PRO A 228 -6.33 13.09 -35.88
N VAL A 229 -7.39 13.35 -36.67
CA VAL A 229 -8.81 13.29 -36.23
C VAL A 229 -9.71 12.63 -37.30
N ASP A 230 -9.13 11.89 -38.24
CA ASP A 230 -9.85 11.28 -39.37
C ASP A 230 -10.45 9.90 -39.03
N GLU A 231 -11.20 9.31 -39.96
CA GLU A 231 -11.78 7.95 -39.80
C GLU A 231 -10.70 6.87 -39.62
N ALA A 232 -9.52 7.02 -40.26
CA ALA A 232 -8.37 6.15 -40.05
C ALA A 232 -7.88 6.20 -38.58
N SER A 233 -8.02 7.35 -37.92
CA SER A 233 -7.74 7.50 -36.49
C SER A 233 -8.73 6.72 -35.62
N LYS A 234 -10.01 6.60 -36.01
CA LYS A 234 -11.01 5.81 -35.26
C LYS A 234 -10.70 4.32 -35.27
N GLU A 235 -10.36 3.76 -36.43
CA GLU A 235 -9.94 2.36 -36.53
C GLU A 235 -8.68 2.09 -35.70
N LYS A 236 -7.67 2.98 -35.81
CA LYS A 236 -6.45 2.91 -35.00
C LYS A 236 -6.74 2.97 -33.50
N ILE A 237 -7.64 3.85 -33.05
CA ILE A 237 -8.07 3.94 -31.65
C ILE A 237 -8.67 2.60 -31.20
N ARG A 238 -9.57 2.00 -32.00
CA ARG A 238 -10.16 0.69 -31.68
C ARG A 238 -9.08 -0.38 -31.54
N THR A 239 -8.14 -0.46 -32.46
CA THR A 239 -7.02 -1.42 -32.39
C THR A 239 -6.17 -1.24 -31.14
N VAL A 240 -5.82 0.01 -30.80
CA VAL A 240 -5.01 0.31 -29.60
C VAL A 240 -5.76 -0.05 -28.31
N ILE A 241 -7.06 0.22 -28.24
CA ILE A 241 -7.90 -0.16 -27.10
C ILE A 241 -8.03 -1.69 -27.00
N ALA A 242 -8.19 -2.39 -28.13
CA ALA A 242 -8.20 -3.86 -28.18
C ALA A 242 -6.88 -4.45 -27.66
N GLN A 243 -5.74 -3.91 -28.09
CA GLN A 243 -4.43 -4.32 -27.57
C GLN A 243 -4.30 -4.11 -26.06
N LEU A 244 -4.81 -2.99 -25.53
CA LEU A 244 -4.84 -2.76 -24.08
C LEU A 244 -5.73 -3.80 -23.37
N ALA A 245 -6.93 -4.08 -23.91
CA ALA A 245 -7.85 -5.06 -23.33
C ALA A 245 -7.23 -6.47 -23.29
N THR A 246 -6.61 -6.91 -24.39
CA THR A 246 -5.89 -8.18 -24.46
C THR A 246 -4.71 -8.22 -23.49
N ALA A 247 -3.89 -7.17 -23.45
CA ALA A 247 -2.73 -7.12 -22.57
C ALA A 247 -3.13 -7.12 -21.08
N ALA A 248 -4.20 -6.40 -20.72
CA ALA A 248 -4.73 -6.38 -19.36
C ALA A 248 -5.26 -7.77 -18.95
N ARG A 249 -5.97 -8.46 -19.85
CA ARG A 249 -6.43 -9.83 -19.61
C ARG A 249 -5.27 -10.80 -19.45
N ASN A 250 -4.28 -10.77 -20.34
CA ASN A 250 -3.13 -11.66 -20.26
C ASN A 250 -2.33 -11.44 -18.98
N ALA A 251 -2.13 -10.18 -18.56
CA ALA A 251 -1.43 -9.87 -17.31
C ALA A 251 -2.18 -10.35 -16.06
N GLU A 252 -3.51 -10.44 -16.11
CA GLU A 252 -4.33 -10.98 -15.04
C GLU A 252 -4.39 -12.52 -15.04
N ASP A 253 -4.50 -13.11 -16.23
CA ASP A 253 -4.60 -14.55 -16.40
C ASP A 253 -3.24 -15.23 -16.17
N ASP A 254 -2.12 -14.58 -16.51
CA ASP A 254 -0.77 -15.08 -16.33
C ASP A 254 0.22 -13.94 -15.99
N PRO A 255 0.61 -13.77 -14.72
CA PRO A 255 1.40 -12.63 -14.24
C PRO A 255 2.91 -12.78 -14.54
N THR A 256 3.26 -13.01 -15.81
CA THR A 256 4.64 -13.04 -16.31
C THR A 256 5.21 -11.63 -16.50
N SER A 257 6.55 -11.51 -16.51
CA SER A 257 7.21 -10.24 -16.83
C SER A 257 6.90 -9.77 -18.25
N ALA A 258 6.77 -10.70 -19.21
CA ALA A 258 6.39 -10.38 -20.59
C ALA A 258 4.97 -9.79 -20.68
N ASN A 259 3.98 -10.38 -19.99
CA ASN A 259 2.61 -9.85 -19.98
C ASN A 259 2.52 -8.50 -19.25
N ALA A 260 3.27 -8.33 -18.16
CA ALA A 260 3.38 -7.04 -17.48
C ALA A 260 3.95 -5.96 -18.42
N ALA A 261 5.07 -6.25 -19.11
CA ALA A 261 5.69 -5.34 -20.06
C ALA A 261 4.76 -5.01 -21.24
N ALA A 262 4.04 -6.00 -21.77
CA ALA A 262 3.05 -5.82 -22.84
C ALA A 262 1.91 -4.89 -22.41
N LEU A 263 1.39 -5.04 -21.19
CA LEU A 263 0.40 -4.12 -20.63
C LEU A 263 0.96 -2.70 -20.50
N ARG A 264 2.19 -2.56 -20.01
CA ARG A 264 2.86 -1.26 -19.88
C ARG A 264 3.08 -0.58 -21.23
N ALA A 265 3.47 -1.34 -22.26
CA ALA A 265 3.57 -0.85 -23.62
C ALA A 265 2.20 -0.41 -24.17
N ALA A 266 1.14 -1.20 -23.98
CA ALA A 266 -0.20 -0.85 -24.41
C ALA A 266 -0.74 0.42 -23.72
N ILE A 267 -0.46 0.61 -22.42
CA ILE A 267 -0.80 1.83 -21.67
C ILE A 267 -0.12 3.06 -22.30
N LYS A 268 1.16 2.92 -22.68
CA LYS A 268 1.89 4.00 -23.35
C LYS A 268 1.25 4.34 -24.70
N THR A 269 0.96 3.32 -25.52
CA THR A 269 0.32 3.52 -26.83
C THR A 269 -1.06 4.18 -26.70
N VAL A 270 -1.84 3.82 -25.67
CA VAL A 270 -3.14 4.45 -25.38
C VAL A 270 -2.99 5.93 -25.05
N LYS A 271 -2.03 6.30 -24.20
CA LYS A 271 -1.74 7.71 -23.87
C LYS A 271 -1.41 8.55 -25.10
N GLU A 272 -0.72 7.95 -26.06
CA GLU A 272 -0.23 8.62 -27.27
C GLU A 272 -1.30 8.69 -28.38
N THR A 273 -2.23 7.73 -28.41
CA THR A 273 -3.15 7.56 -29.55
C THR A 273 -4.61 7.89 -29.24
N VAL A 274 -5.09 7.62 -28.03
CA VAL A 274 -6.50 7.78 -27.69
C VAL A 274 -6.80 9.24 -27.33
N PRO A 275 -7.89 9.85 -27.86
CA PRO A 275 -8.28 11.21 -27.52
C PRO A 275 -8.32 11.45 -26.01
N GLY A 276 -7.85 12.62 -25.56
CA GLY A 276 -7.77 12.96 -24.13
C GLY A 276 -6.77 12.09 -23.35
N GLY A 277 -5.87 11.40 -24.06
CA GLY A 277 -4.89 10.48 -23.48
C GLY A 277 -5.50 9.19 -22.93
N GLY A 278 -6.75 8.86 -23.29
CA GLY A 278 -7.45 7.67 -22.78
C GLY A 278 -7.71 7.73 -21.27
N ALA A 279 -8.01 8.91 -20.71
CA ALA A 279 -8.12 9.14 -19.26
C ALA A 279 -9.00 8.11 -18.51
N ALA A 280 -10.17 7.77 -19.06
CA ALA A 280 -11.07 6.76 -18.47
C ALA A 280 -10.41 5.36 -18.40
N LEU A 281 -9.79 4.91 -19.50
CA LEU A 281 -9.06 3.63 -19.55
C LEU A 281 -7.88 3.63 -18.58
N LEU A 282 -7.12 4.72 -18.53
CA LEU A 282 -5.99 4.85 -17.63
C LEU A 282 -6.41 4.83 -16.16
N ALA A 283 -7.54 5.42 -15.81
CA ALA A 283 -8.07 5.38 -14.44
C ALA A 283 -8.37 3.93 -14.03
N VAL A 284 -9.00 3.14 -14.90
CA VAL A 284 -9.29 1.72 -14.65
C VAL A 284 -7.99 0.91 -14.53
N VAL A 285 -7.03 1.13 -15.41
CA VAL A 285 -5.74 0.42 -15.36
C VAL A 285 -4.92 0.81 -14.13
N GLN A 286 -4.91 2.10 -13.76
CA GLN A 286 -4.25 2.56 -12.54
C GLN A 286 -4.84 1.91 -11.29
N LYS A 287 -6.16 1.81 -11.23
CA LYS A 287 -6.90 1.22 -10.12
C LYS A 287 -6.67 -0.29 -9.99
N ASN A 288 -6.58 -1.00 -11.11
CA ASN A 288 -6.65 -2.47 -11.15
C ASN A 288 -5.33 -3.17 -11.49
N PHE A 289 -4.32 -2.46 -12.00
CA PHE A 289 -3.02 -3.06 -12.36
C PHE A 289 -1.82 -2.27 -11.88
N LEU A 290 -1.98 -0.99 -11.48
CA LEU A 290 -0.86 -0.15 -11.04
C LEU A 290 -1.05 0.38 -9.60
N ASN A 291 -1.94 -0.24 -8.83
CA ASN A 291 -2.24 0.15 -7.46
C ASN A 291 -1.11 -0.26 -6.51
N TYR A 292 -1.22 0.14 -5.25
CA TYR A 292 -0.37 -0.36 -4.18
C TYR A 292 -0.46 -1.88 -4.08
N ASN A 293 0.69 -2.54 -3.90
CA ASN A 293 0.81 -4.00 -3.84
C ASN A 293 1.24 -4.51 -2.45
N LEU A 294 1.46 -3.61 -1.49
CA LEU A 294 1.55 -3.90 -0.07
C LEU A 294 0.58 -2.97 0.68
N ARG A 295 -0.20 -3.54 1.60
CA ARG A 295 -1.00 -2.76 2.55
C ARG A 295 -0.87 -3.33 3.95
N LEU A 296 -0.81 -2.45 4.93
CA LEU A 296 -0.82 -2.78 6.35
C LEU A 296 -1.88 -1.92 7.02
N VAL A 297 -2.73 -2.57 7.83
CA VAL A 297 -3.71 -1.90 8.68
C VAL A 297 -3.47 -2.35 10.12
N ALA A 298 -3.35 -1.42 11.06
CA ALA A 298 -3.13 -1.75 12.47
C ALA A 298 -4.10 -0.97 13.35
N SER A 299 -4.83 -1.67 14.21
CA SER A 299 -5.76 -1.06 15.17
C SER A 299 -5.01 -0.26 16.24
N GLU A 300 -5.63 0.80 16.76
CA GLU A 300 -5.12 1.54 17.92
C GLU A 300 -4.86 0.60 19.10
N THR A 301 -5.77 -0.33 19.37
CA THR A 301 -5.62 -1.31 20.46
C THR A 301 -4.34 -2.12 20.32
N PHE A 302 -4.01 -2.55 19.10
CA PHE A 302 -2.78 -3.30 18.82
C PHE A 302 -1.54 -2.43 19.00
N LEU A 303 -1.55 -1.21 18.45
CA LEU A 303 -0.44 -0.26 18.58
C LEU A 303 -0.21 0.14 20.05
N SER A 304 -1.28 0.42 20.78
CA SER A 304 -1.26 0.67 22.22
C SER A 304 -0.67 -0.50 22.97
N LYS A 305 -1.06 -1.75 22.67
CA LYS A 305 -0.48 -2.94 23.33
C LYS A 305 1.01 -3.08 23.05
N LEU A 306 1.44 -2.84 21.80
CA LEU A 306 2.84 -2.89 21.37
C LEU A 306 3.70 -1.83 22.05
N MET A 307 3.17 -0.61 22.20
CA MET A 307 3.88 0.54 22.77
C MET A 307 3.69 0.70 24.28
N SER A 308 2.70 0.05 24.88
CA SER A 308 2.34 0.28 26.27
C SER A 308 3.46 -0.13 27.22
N ASP A 309 3.75 0.76 28.16
CA ASP A 309 4.72 0.58 29.23
C ASP A 309 4.05 0.98 30.54
N ALA A 310 4.13 0.10 31.54
CA ALA A 310 3.56 0.33 32.86
C ALA A 310 4.68 0.35 33.89
N ARG A 311 4.80 1.44 34.64
CA ARG A 311 5.81 1.62 35.68
C ARG A 311 5.17 2.00 37.01
N THR A 312 5.78 1.55 38.10
CA THR A 312 5.48 2.03 39.46
C THR A 312 6.79 2.43 40.11
N GLU A 313 6.86 3.67 40.57
CA GLU A 313 8.04 4.27 41.20
C GLU A 313 7.66 4.75 42.60
N SER A 314 8.46 4.41 43.62
CA SER A 314 8.27 4.89 44.99
C SER A 314 9.47 5.72 45.45
N GLY A 315 9.21 6.72 46.29
CA GLY A 315 10.28 7.59 46.80
C GLY A 315 9.83 8.46 47.96
N GLY A 316 10.81 9.07 48.63
CA GLY A 316 10.55 10.05 49.69
C GLY A 316 10.03 11.38 49.14
N VAL A 317 9.19 12.05 49.92
CA VAL A 317 8.70 13.41 49.69
C VAL A 317 9.33 14.33 50.72
N ARG A 318 9.90 15.44 50.27
CA ARG A 318 10.34 16.55 51.12
C ARG A 318 9.98 17.85 50.40
N ASP A 319 9.12 18.65 50.99
CA ASP A 319 8.63 19.91 50.41
C ASP A 319 8.34 20.93 51.53
N PHE A 320 8.14 22.19 51.15
CA PHE A 320 7.71 23.25 52.05
C PHE A 320 6.43 23.88 51.49
N ILE A 321 5.30 23.63 52.14
CA ILE A 321 3.96 23.95 51.62
C ILE A 321 3.20 24.77 52.65
N LEU A 322 2.77 25.98 52.27
CA LEU A 322 1.93 26.87 53.09
C LEU A 322 2.49 27.11 54.52
N GLY A 323 3.81 27.17 54.68
CA GLY A 323 4.48 27.36 55.98
C GLY A 323 4.80 26.06 56.74
N ALA A 324 4.37 24.90 56.23
CA ALA A 324 4.65 23.60 56.81
C ALA A 324 5.86 22.92 56.15
N ASN A 325 6.73 22.32 56.96
CA ASN A 325 7.75 21.38 56.46
C ASN A 325 7.09 20.01 56.26
N VAL A 326 6.98 19.57 55.02
CA VAL A 326 6.24 18.37 54.62
C VAL A 326 7.22 17.25 54.29
N GLY A 327 7.14 16.16 55.03
CA GLY A 327 7.93 14.94 54.81
C GLY A 327 7.03 13.72 54.61
N GLY A 328 7.47 12.73 53.84
CA GLY A 328 6.70 11.50 53.68
C GLY A 328 7.20 10.57 52.59
N TYR A 329 6.30 9.73 52.09
CA TYR A 329 6.55 8.80 50.98
C TYR A 329 5.44 8.90 49.95
N GLN A 330 5.80 8.68 48.68
CA GLN A 330 4.86 8.61 47.58
C GLN A 330 5.15 7.41 46.68
N THR A 331 4.11 6.92 46.02
CA THR A 331 4.17 5.92 44.95
C THR A 331 3.44 6.48 43.74
N THR A 332 4.11 6.48 42.60
CA THR A 332 3.56 6.93 41.32
C THR A 332 3.45 5.74 40.39
N SER A 333 2.24 5.44 39.92
CA SER A 333 2.00 4.40 38.91
C SER A 333 1.57 5.06 37.60
N THR A 334 2.17 4.66 36.49
CA THR A 334 1.83 5.23 35.17
C THR A 334 1.74 4.17 34.09
N VAL A 335 0.85 4.39 33.12
CA VAL A 335 0.69 3.57 31.92
C VAL A 335 0.76 4.47 30.69
N VAL A 336 1.65 4.11 29.77
CA VAL A 336 1.76 4.73 28.44
C VAL A 336 0.82 4.02 27.47
N GLY A 337 0.20 4.77 26.58
CA GLY A 337 -0.63 4.26 25.48
C GLY A 337 -0.56 5.17 24.25
N VAL A 338 -1.34 4.80 23.23
CA VAL A 338 -1.45 5.52 21.95
C VAL A 338 -2.91 5.88 21.72
N ASN A 339 -3.15 7.09 21.24
CA ASN A 339 -4.46 7.55 20.77
C ASN A 339 -4.31 8.10 19.35
N LEU A 340 -4.79 7.38 18.35
CA LEU A 340 -4.68 7.77 16.95
C LEU A 340 -5.48 9.02 16.65
N LYS A 341 -4.97 9.85 15.73
CA LYS A 341 -5.65 11.05 15.25
C LYS A 341 -5.88 10.94 13.75
N PRO A 342 -7.07 11.33 13.24
CA PRO A 342 -7.33 11.36 11.82
C PRO A 342 -6.27 12.19 11.05
N SER A 343 -5.65 11.58 10.04
CA SER A 343 -4.78 12.25 9.09
C SER A 343 -4.83 11.52 7.74
N PRO A 344 -5.05 12.23 6.62
CA PRO A 344 -5.17 11.61 5.30
C PRO A 344 -3.83 11.29 4.64
N ASN A 345 -2.72 11.85 5.15
CA ASN A 345 -1.40 11.82 4.49
C ASN A 345 -0.21 11.67 5.45
N SER A 346 -0.46 11.40 6.72
CA SER A 346 0.58 11.11 7.72
C SER A 346 0.08 10.12 8.75
N VAL A 347 0.99 9.55 9.54
CA VAL A 347 0.63 8.85 10.78
C VAL A 347 0.60 9.87 11.90
N ARG A 348 -0.57 10.13 12.47
CA ARG A 348 -0.72 11.04 13.61
C ARG A 348 -1.32 10.33 14.82
N PHE A 349 -0.73 10.54 15.99
CA PHE A 349 -1.23 10.00 17.25
C PHE A 349 -0.73 10.80 18.46
N ASP A 350 -1.51 10.80 19.53
CA ASP A 350 -1.02 11.23 20.84
C ASP A 350 -0.39 10.04 21.56
N LEU A 351 0.84 10.22 22.04
CA LEU A 351 1.33 9.43 23.16
C LEU A 351 0.56 9.87 24.40
N THR A 352 -0.07 8.93 25.08
CA THR A 352 -0.84 9.21 26.30
C THR A 352 -0.12 8.63 27.50
N LEU A 353 -0.13 9.36 28.62
CA LEU A 353 0.40 8.92 29.90
C LEU A 353 -0.69 9.10 30.95
N ASN A 354 -1.25 7.99 31.40
CA ASN A 354 -2.21 7.94 32.50
C ASN A 354 -1.45 7.61 33.77
N GLY A 355 -1.70 8.31 34.86
CA GLY A 355 -1.03 8.00 36.12
C GLY A 355 -1.77 8.37 37.39
N THR A 356 -1.36 7.72 38.47
CA THR A 356 -1.83 7.96 39.83
C THR A 356 -0.64 8.21 40.74
N VAL A 357 -0.77 9.16 41.65
CA VAL A 357 0.20 9.44 42.71
C VAL A 357 -0.50 9.24 44.04
N GLN A 358 -0.02 8.26 44.80
CA GLN A 358 -0.44 8.03 46.17
C GLN A 358 0.64 8.56 47.10
N SER A 359 0.28 9.35 48.11
CA SER A 359 1.26 9.89 49.06
C SER A 359 0.75 9.83 50.49
N ASN A 360 1.66 9.53 51.41
CA ASN A 360 1.45 9.70 52.85
C ASN A 360 2.46 10.72 53.34
N THR A 361 1.97 11.87 53.79
CA THR A 361 2.82 13.00 54.18
C THR A 361 2.41 13.57 55.53
N THR A 362 3.40 14.06 56.26
CA THR A 362 3.24 14.78 57.52
C THR A 362 3.79 16.18 57.34
N GLY A 363 2.94 17.18 57.47
CA GLY A 363 3.30 18.60 57.47
C GLY A 363 3.39 19.13 58.90
N VAL A 364 4.52 19.75 59.24
CA VAL A 364 4.75 20.32 60.58
C VAL A 364 4.88 21.83 60.50
N THR A 365 4.11 22.54 61.33
CA THR A 365 4.17 24.00 61.57
C THR A 365 4.46 24.30 63.04
N SER A 366 4.59 25.57 63.41
CA SER A 366 4.70 25.99 64.82
C SER A 366 3.42 25.71 65.64
N GLU A 367 2.25 25.65 64.97
CA GLU A 367 0.96 25.49 65.65
C GLU A 367 0.41 24.05 65.61
N ALA A 368 0.68 23.29 64.54
CA ALA A 368 0.09 21.98 64.30
C ALA A 368 0.95 21.03 63.43
N THR A 369 0.76 19.74 63.65
CA THR A 369 1.19 18.63 62.79
C THR A 369 -0.04 18.06 62.07
N VAL A 370 0.05 17.93 60.75
CA VAL A 370 -1.06 17.46 59.90
C VAL A 370 -0.59 16.26 59.09
N ASN A 371 -1.29 15.13 59.25
CA ASN A 371 -1.11 13.94 58.43
C ASN A 371 -2.09 13.98 57.26
N THR A 372 -1.58 13.83 56.04
CA THR A 372 -2.35 13.90 54.80
C THR A 372 -2.07 12.68 53.94
N TYR A 373 -3.15 12.03 53.51
CA TYR A 373 -3.15 11.07 52.43
C TYR A 373 -3.54 11.77 51.13
N GLY A 374 -2.69 11.66 50.10
CA GLY A 374 -2.94 12.19 48.76
C GLY A 374 -3.24 11.07 47.77
N TYR A 375 -4.25 11.26 46.93
CA TYR A 375 -4.56 10.41 45.78
C TYR A 375 -4.78 11.28 44.55
N HIS A 376 -3.70 11.60 43.84
CA HIS A 376 -3.76 12.45 42.66
C HIS A 376 -3.86 11.59 41.40
N THR A 377 -4.67 12.01 40.45
CA THR A 377 -4.69 11.41 39.10
C THR A 377 -4.18 12.43 38.10
N PHE A 378 -3.49 11.99 37.06
CA PHE A 378 -3.06 12.87 35.99
C PHE A 378 -3.14 12.16 34.63
N TYR A 379 -3.28 12.99 33.61
CA TYR A 379 -3.32 12.60 32.21
C TYR A 379 -2.43 13.55 31.42
N ALA A 380 -1.42 13.02 30.75
CA ALA A 380 -0.57 13.78 29.85
C ALA A 380 -0.66 13.26 28.42
N THR A 381 -0.51 14.15 27.46
CA THR A 381 -0.54 13.85 26.03
C THR A 381 0.61 14.51 25.31
N LYS A 382 1.14 13.86 24.28
CA LYS A 382 2.15 14.44 23.39
C LYS A 382 1.82 14.05 21.96
N ASP A 383 1.57 15.05 21.11
CA ASP A 383 1.27 14.84 19.69
C ASP A 383 2.53 14.38 18.96
N VAL A 384 2.40 13.32 18.18
CA VAL A 384 3.43 12.72 17.34
C VAL A 384 2.90 12.61 15.92
N ASN A 385 3.71 13.08 14.97
CA ASN A 385 3.44 12.97 13.56
C ASN A 385 4.62 12.31 12.84
N PHE A 386 4.32 11.33 11.99
CA PHE A 386 5.28 10.68 11.09
C PHE A 386 4.83 10.86 9.64
N ASP A 387 5.71 11.47 8.83
CA ASP A 387 5.46 11.82 7.43
C ASP A 387 5.87 10.73 6.43
N GLY A 388 6.39 9.60 6.91
CA GLY A 388 6.96 8.54 6.09
C GLY A 388 8.48 8.43 6.16
N GLU A 389 9.15 9.46 6.68
CA GLU A 389 10.60 9.50 6.81
C GLU A 389 11.04 9.79 8.25
N LYS A 390 10.41 10.77 8.91
CA LYS A 390 10.81 11.23 10.25
C LYS A 390 9.63 11.37 11.18
N PHE A 391 9.89 11.12 12.47
CA PHE A 391 8.98 11.48 13.54
C PHE A 391 9.21 12.93 13.94
N THR A 392 8.11 13.63 14.19
CA THR A 392 8.07 14.99 14.73
C THR A 392 7.13 15.00 15.92
N THR A 393 7.48 15.76 16.94
CA THR A 393 6.73 15.80 18.20
C THR A 393 6.40 17.25 18.58
N ALA A 394 5.26 17.46 19.22
CA ALA A 394 4.91 18.72 19.86
C ALA A 394 5.27 18.69 21.36
N PRO A 395 5.34 19.84 22.06
CA PRO A 395 5.44 19.87 23.51
C PRO A 395 4.29 19.09 24.17
N ALA A 396 4.60 18.32 25.21
CA ALA A 396 3.60 17.59 25.97
C ALA A 396 2.68 18.55 26.76
N LEU A 397 1.45 18.11 27.00
CA LEU A 397 0.47 18.76 27.87
C LEU A 397 0.11 17.82 29.03
N ILE A 398 -0.23 18.36 30.20
CA ILE A 398 -0.68 17.56 31.35
C ILE A 398 -1.83 18.23 32.10
N SER A 399 -2.83 17.42 32.42
CA SER A 399 -3.92 17.73 33.33
C SER A 399 -3.75 16.91 34.61
N VAL A 400 -3.90 17.56 35.77
CA VAL A 400 -3.78 16.92 37.09
C VAL A 400 -5.05 17.19 37.88
N ARG A 401 -5.63 16.13 38.44
CA ARG A 401 -6.74 16.19 39.39
C ARG A 401 -6.21 15.82 40.77
N PRO A 402 -5.89 16.81 41.61
CA PRO A 402 -5.43 16.56 42.96
C PRO A 402 -6.60 16.13 43.85
N ASN A 403 -6.33 15.28 44.85
CA ASN A 403 -7.28 14.98 45.91
C ASN A 403 -6.49 14.68 47.19
N ASN A 404 -6.67 15.51 48.21
CA ASN A 404 -6.02 15.38 49.50
C ASN A 404 -7.05 15.13 50.61
N THR A 405 -6.79 14.11 51.41
CA THR A 405 -7.58 13.76 52.59
C THR A 405 -6.70 13.89 53.83
N THR A 406 -7.08 14.79 54.73
CA THR A 406 -6.46 14.87 56.05
C THR A 406 -6.84 13.64 56.87
N THR A 407 -5.85 12.87 57.32
CA THR A 407 -6.03 11.62 58.08
C THR A 407 -5.75 11.79 59.56
N GLY A 408 -5.11 12.89 59.97
CA GLY A 408 -4.92 13.23 61.37
C GLY A 408 -4.41 14.66 61.54
N ILE A 409 -4.78 15.29 62.64
CA ILE A 409 -4.29 16.61 63.04
C ILE A 409 -3.93 16.53 64.52
N SER A 410 -2.76 17.03 64.89
CA SER A 410 -2.35 17.23 66.27
C SER A 410 -1.79 18.63 66.48
N THR A 411 -2.14 19.25 67.58
CA THR A 411 -1.66 20.57 68.01
C THR A 411 -0.83 20.41 69.29
N ARG A 412 -0.08 21.45 69.68
CA ARG A 412 0.65 21.46 70.96
C ARG A 412 -0.25 21.32 72.21
N TYR A 413 -1.57 21.44 72.05
CA TYR A 413 -2.57 21.33 73.10
C TYR A 413 -3.36 20.01 73.06
N SER A 414 -3.11 19.16 72.05
CA SER A 414 -3.71 17.82 71.94
C SER A 414 -3.29 16.98 73.15
N GLY A 415 -4.28 16.40 73.84
CA GLY A 415 -4.08 15.66 75.10
C GLY A 415 -4.29 16.45 76.40
N SER A 416 -4.56 17.76 76.34
CA SER A 416 -4.97 18.54 77.53
C SER A 416 -6.45 18.33 77.88
N LEU A 417 -6.75 18.11 79.17
CA LEU A 417 -8.09 17.75 79.66
C LEU A 417 -9.18 18.81 79.39
N LEU A 418 -8.79 20.08 79.16
CA LEU A 418 -9.69 21.23 79.06
C LEU A 418 -9.82 21.84 77.66
N PHE A 419 -8.79 21.76 76.79
CA PHE A 419 -8.75 22.52 75.53
C PHE A 419 -8.36 21.72 74.28
N GLY A 420 -7.96 20.45 74.40
CA GLY A 420 -7.49 19.63 73.26
C GLY A 420 -8.52 19.52 72.12
N ASN A 421 -9.75 19.12 72.45
CA ASN A 421 -10.82 18.92 71.44
C ASN A 421 -11.23 20.22 70.72
N TYR A 422 -11.03 21.38 71.33
CA TYR A 422 -11.35 22.68 70.72
C TYR A 422 -10.22 23.14 69.77
N ALA A 423 -8.96 23.04 70.23
CA ALA A 423 -7.79 23.38 69.41
C ALA A 423 -7.72 22.52 68.14
N ASP A 424 -8.01 21.22 68.25
CA ASP A 424 -8.00 20.29 67.13
C ASP A 424 -9.13 20.59 66.12
N ARG A 425 -10.30 21.06 66.58
CA ARG A 425 -11.42 21.46 65.71
C ARG A 425 -11.15 22.75 64.95
N VAL A 426 -10.52 23.74 65.60
CA VAL A 426 -10.11 24.99 64.93
C VAL A 426 -9.02 24.71 63.90
N ALA A 427 -8.02 23.88 64.25
CA ALA A 427 -6.99 23.44 63.30
C ALA A 427 -7.59 22.65 62.13
N ALA A 428 -8.59 21.78 62.38
CA ALA A 428 -9.31 21.08 61.32
C ALA A 428 -10.07 22.03 60.38
N GLY A 429 -10.72 23.07 60.91
CA GLY A 429 -11.38 24.10 60.10
C GLY A 429 -10.39 24.89 59.23
N GLU A 430 -9.25 25.28 59.80
CA GLU A 430 -8.20 26.00 59.07
C GLU A 430 -7.60 25.14 57.96
N VAL A 431 -7.27 23.87 58.23
CA VAL A 431 -6.78 22.92 57.23
C VAL A 431 -7.80 22.71 56.11
N ALA A 432 -9.08 22.58 56.45
CA ALA A 432 -10.15 22.43 55.46
C ALA A 432 -10.26 23.67 54.55
N SER A 433 -10.13 24.88 55.11
CA SER A 433 -10.17 26.13 54.34
C SER A 433 -9.00 26.28 53.35
N ARG A 434 -7.82 25.73 53.70
CA ARG A 434 -6.60 25.79 52.88
C ARG A 434 -6.48 24.66 51.86
N ARG A 435 -7.37 23.66 51.91
CA ARG A 435 -7.35 22.50 51.01
C ARG A 435 -7.25 22.87 49.52
N PRO A 436 -8.04 23.83 48.97
CA PRO A 436 -7.94 24.19 47.56
C PRO A 436 -6.55 24.70 47.15
N GLN A 437 -5.88 25.48 48.03
CA GLN A 437 -4.53 25.98 47.78
C GLN A 437 -3.50 24.85 47.87
N ALA A 438 -3.62 23.96 48.86
CA ALA A 438 -2.75 22.80 48.99
C ALA A 438 -2.88 21.84 47.78
N GLU A 439 -4.11 21.64 47.30
CA GLU A 439 -4.40 20.86 46.09
C GLU A 439 -3.82 21.50 44.82
N ALA A 440 -3.91 22.83 44.67
CA ALA A 440 -3.29 23.54 43.56
C ALA A 440 -1.75 23.38 43.57
N ILE A 441 -1.12 23.48 44.74
CA ILE A 441 0.33 23.25 44.90
C ILE A 441 0.67 21.80 44.56
N ALA A 442 -0.10 20.82 45.07
CA ALA A 442 0.12 19.41 44.76
C ALA A 442 0.01 19.14 43.24
N ALA A 443 -1.00 19.71 42.58
CA ALA A 443 -1.14 19.62 41.13
C ALA A 443 0.04 20.24 40.37
N GLN A 444 0.55 21.38 40.83
CA GLN A 444 1.74 22.01 40.27
C GLN A 444 2.98 21.13 40.46
N ARG A 445 3.19 20.54 41.64
CA ARG A 445 4.33 19.64 41.89
C ARG A 445 4.30 18.38 41.03
N VAL A 446 3.11 17.78 40.85
CA VAL A 446 2.94 16.65 39.93
C VAL A 446 3.29 17.08 38.51
N ARG A 447 2.82 18.25 38.06
CA ARG A 447 3.13 18.80 36.73
C ARG A 447 4.64 19.01 36.53
N GLU A 448 5.30 19.70 37.47
CA GLU A 448 6.74 20.00 37.42
C GLU A 448 7.61 18.75 37.37
N ARG A 449 7.18 17.66 38.01
CA ARG A 449 7.92 16.40 38.03
C ARG A 449 7.66 15.52 36.81
N VAL A 450 6.39 15.39 36.41
CA VAL A 450 5.98 14.42 35.38
C VAL A 450 6.20 14.97 33.96
N LEU A 451 5.85 16.24 33.73
CA LEU A 451 5.79 16.78 32.36
C LEU A 451 7.15 16.82 31.67
N PRO A 452 8.25 17.35 32.27
CA PRO A 452 9.53 17.42 31.60
C PRO A 452 10.07 16.04 31.25
N ARG A 453 9.97 15.08 32.18
CA ARG A 453 10.43 13.71 31.99
C ARG A 453 9.65 12.98 30.91
N PHE A 454 8.31 13.09 30.92
CA PHE A 454 7.49 12.51 29.86
C PHE A 454 7.83 13.11 28.50
N ASN A 455 8.02 14.44 28.44
CA ASN A 455 8.36 15.13 27.22
C ASN A 455 9.70 14.64 26.64
N GLU A 456 10.74 14.57 27.46
CA GLU A 456 12.09 14.12 27.06
C GLU A 456 12.13 12.64 26.67
N GLU A 457 11.56 11.75 27.49
CA GLU A 457 11.54 10.31 27.21
C GLU A 457 10.81 10.02 25.89
N ALA A 458 9.72 10.72 25.61
CA ALA A 458 8.99 10.57 24.35
C ALA A 458 9.78 11.09 23.14
N ASP A 459 10.48 12.22 23.27
CA ASP A 459 11.32 12.75 22.17
C ASP A 459 12.46 11.80 21.81
N VAL A 460 13.15 11.27 22.82
CA VAL A 460 14.22 10.28 22.63
C VAL A 460 13.66 9.02 21.98
N ALA A 461 12.55 8.47 22.49
CA ALA A 461 11.95 7.26 21.95
C ALA A 461 11.53 7.41 20.48
N MET A 462 10.92 8.56 20.10
CA MET A 462 10.52 8.80 18.71
C MET A 462 11.72 9.02 17.79
N LYS A 463 12.77 9.69 18.27
CA LYS A 463 14.03 9.86 17.53
C LYS A 463 14.71 8.52 17.27
N ASP A 464 14.80 7.67 18.29
CA ASP A 464 15.42 6.35 18.18
C ASP A 464 14.60 5.42 17.27
N ALA A 465 13.27 5.46 17.38
CA ALA A 465 12.38 4.74 16.47
C ALA A 465 12.60 5.15 15.00
N GLY A 466 12.71 6.46 14.72
CA GLY A 466 13.02 6.95 13.38
C GLY A 466 14.39 6.51 12.88
N ALA A 467 15.43 6.60 13.72
CA ALA A 467 16.77 6.15 13.37
C ALA A 467 16.84 4.63 13.10
N LYS A 468 16.11 3.84 13.89
CA LYS A 468 16.00 2.39 13.70
C LYS A 468 15.29 2.05 12.39
N LEU A 469 14.18 2.72 12.10
CA LEU A 469 13.43 2.54 10.86
C LEU A 469 14.30 2.84 9.63
N GLU A 470 15.03 3.95 9.63
CA GLU A 470 15.93 4.31 8.52
C GLU A 470 17.07 3.30 8.37
N LYS A 471 17.78 2.99 9.46
CA LYS A 471 19.01 2.18 9.41
C LYS A 471 18.76 0.69 9.18
N GLU A 472 17.72 0.13 9.81
CA GLU A 472 17.47 -1.31 9.76
C GLU A 472 16.57 -1.67 8.58
N LEU A 473 15.45 -0.99 8.41
CA LEU A 473 14.46 -1.34 7.38
C LEU A 473 14.71 -0.60 6.06
N PHE A 474 14.71 0.74 6.06
CA PHE A 474 14.76 1.49 4.81
C PHE A 474 16.09 1.32 4.07
N ALA A 475 17.22 1.35 4.78
CA ALA A 475 18.53 1.07 4.19
C ALA A 475 18.62 -0.37 3.64
N GLY A 476 18.08 -1.34 4.37
CA GLY A 476 17.99 -2.75 3.94
C GLY A 476 17.21 -2.90 2.63
N LEU A 477 15.98 -2.36 2.60
CA LEU A 477 15.14 -2.35 1.41
C LEU A 477 15.80 -1.63 0.22
N LYS A 478 16.45 -0.49 0.44
CA LYS A 478 17.21 0.23 -0.60
C LYS A 478 18.34 -0.64 -1.16
N LYS A 479 19.10 -1.32 -0.29
CA LYS A 479 20.26 -2.15 -0.68
C LYS A 479 19.88 -3.32 -1.60
N VAL A 480 18.68 -3.88 -1.43
CA VAL A 480 18.16 -4.99 -2.26
C VAL A 480 17.14 -4.54 -3.30
N ASN A 481 17.03 -3.23 -3.57
CA ASN A 481 16.10 -2.64 -4.54
C ASN A 481 14.61 -2.89 -4.26
N LEU A 482 14.24 -3.16 -3.00
CA LEU A 482 12.85 -3.34 -2.54
C LEU A 482 12.24 -2.06 -1.93
N PHE A 483 12.94 -0.92 -1.97
CA PHE A 483 12.39 0.31 -1.44
C PHE A 483 11.17 0.75 -2.29
N PRO A 484 10.00 1.00 -1.68
CA PRO A 484 8.78 1.27 -2.45
C PRO A 484 8.88 2.54 -3.32
N ASP A 485 8.38 2.50 -4.55
CA ASP A 485 8.30 3.65 -5.47
C ASP A 485 7.19 4.64 -5.09
N ALA A 486 6.16 4.16 -4.38
CA ALA A 486 5.09 4.99 -3.83
C ALA A 486 4.70 4.52 -2.43
N LYS A 487 4.37 5.47 -1.55
CA LYS A 487 3.97 5.23 -0.15
C LYS A 487 2.88 6.21 0.26
N VAL A 488 1.90 5.75 1.02
CA VAL A 488 0.86 6.57 1.64
C VAL A 488 0.64 6.07 3.05
N TYR A 489 0.59 7.03 3.97
CA TYR A 489 0.34 6.82 5.39
C TYR A 489 -0.92 7.56 5.77
N GLN A 490 -1.82 6.90 6.49
CA GLN A 490 -3.07 7.47 6.95
C GLN A 490 -3.39 6.96 8.34
N THR A 491 -4.07 7.78 9.13
CA THR A 491 -4.64 7.37 10.41
C THR A 491 -6.09 7.79 10.48
N SER A 492 -6.93 6.98 11.12
CA SER A 492 -8.29 7.31 11.55
C SER A 492 -8.31 7.47 13.08
N GLU A 493 -9.49 7.50 13.68
CA GLU A 493 -9.63 7.40 15.15
C GLU A 493 -9.38 5.97 15.67
N THR A 494 -9.37 4.96 14.79
CA THR A 494 -9.35 3.54 15.20
C THR A 494 -8.19 2.74 14.64
N ASP A 495 -7.61 3.18 13.52
CA ASP A 495 -6.62 2.40 12.80
C ASP A 495 -5.60 3.26 12.04
N LEU A 496 -4.41 2.71 11.89
CA LEU A 496 -3.33 3.18 11.04
C LEU A 496 -3.34 2.38 9.74
N LYS A 497 -3.22 3.05 8.60
CA LYS A 497 -3.08 2.42 7.28
C LYS A 497 -1.78 2.87 6.63
N LEU A 498 -1.01 1.89 6.18
CA LEU A 498 0.14 2.06 5.30
C LEU A 498 -0.16 1.36 3.99
N SER A 499 -0.02 2.08 2.88
CA SER A 499 -0.09 1.50 1.53
C SER A 499 1.22 1.81 0.80
N SER A 500 1.83 0.80 0.19
CA SER A 500 3.05 1.00 -0.58
C SER A 500 3.06 0.19 -1.87
N ARG A 501 3.82 0.67 -2.84
CA ARG A 501 3.99 0.06 -4.15
C ARG A 501 5.46 -0.20 -4.40
N LEU A 502 5.76 -1.40 -4.87
CA LEU A 502 7.06 -1.75 -5.44
C LEU A 502 6.86 -2.12 -6.90
N MET A 503 7.35 -1.30 -7.82
CA MET A 503 7.19 -1.48 -9.27
C MET A 503 8.24 -0.65 -10.04
N THR A 504 8.76 -1.18 -11.14
CA THR A 504 9.53 -0.43 -12.16
C THR A 504 8.64 0.09 -13.30
N ALA A 505 9.21 0.77 -14.30
CA ALA A 505 8.44 1.29 -15.42
C ALA A 505 7.78 0.20 -16.30
N GLU A 506 8.31 -1.02 -16.30
CA GLU A 506 7.86 -2.18 -17.10
C GLU A 506 7.09 -3.23 -16.26
N GLU A 507 7.14 -3.11 -14.94
CA GLU A 507 6.37 -3.95 -14.02
C GLU A 507 4.94 -3.42 -13.80
N ILE A 508 4.12 -4.26 -13.18
CA ILE A 508 2.78 -3.91 -12.71
C ILE A 508 2.71 -3.93 -11.18
N GLY A 509 1.69 -3.27 -10.64
CA GLY A 509 1.36 -3.20 -9.22
C GLY A 509 0.17 -4.08 -8.86
N GLY A 510 -0.51 -3.69 -7.77
CA GLY A 510 -1.70 -4.39 -7.28
C GLY A 510 -2.98 -3.99 -8.00
N ASN A 511 -4.02 -4.80 -7.77
CA ASN A 511 -5.40 -4.44 -8.04
C ASN A 511 -6.06 -3.81 -6.78
N VAL A 512 -7.40 -3.70 -6.77
CA VAL A 512 -8.12 -3.22 -5.58
C VAL A 512 -8.19 -4.33 -4.53
N PRO A 513 -7.72 -4.11 -3.29
CA PRO A 513 -7.83 -5.10 -2.22
C PRO A 513 -9.28 -5.29 -1.75
N PRO A 514 -9.63 -6.45 -1.19
CA PRO A 514 -10.96 -6.66 -0.61
C PRO A 514 -11.16 -5.74 0.61
N ALA A 515 -12.21 -4.91 0.55
CA ALA A 515 -12.40 -3.77 1.46
C ALA A 515 -12.55 -4.14 2.95
N ASN A 516 -13.08 -5.32 3.24
CA ASN A 516 -13.27 -5.85 4.59
C ASN A 516 -11.95 -6.15 5.33
N PHE A 517 -10.82 -6.16 4.63
CA PHE A 517 -9.49 -6.29 5.24
C PHE A 517 -8.75 -4.94 5.34
N LEU A 518 -9.40 -3.83 4.94
CA LEU A 518 -8.84 -2.49 5.03
C LEU A 518 -9.20 -1.77 6.34
N THR A 519 -9.69 -2.51 7.32
CA THR A 519 -10.04 -2.02 8.65
C THR A 519 -9.63 -3.08 9.66
N ALA A 520 -8.92 -2.68 10.72
CA ALA A 520 -8.59 -3.56 11.82
C ALA A 520 -9.27 -3.03 13.09
N THR A 521 -10.19 -3.79 13.66
CA THR A 521 -10.80 -3.47 14.97
C THR A 521 -9.92 -3.96 16.11
N THR A 522 -9.28 -5.11 15.93
CA THR A 522 -8.36 -5.74 16.88
C THR A 522 -7.19 -6.37 16.12
N GLY A 523 -5.97 -6.03 16.50
CA GLY A 523 -4.77 -6.55 15.85
C GLY A 523 -4.30 -5.72 14.66
N ALA A 524 -3.67 -6.40 13.69
CA ALA A 524 -3.20 -5.84 12.44
C ALA A 524 -3.45 -6.81 11.26
N THR A 525 -3.62 -6.27 10.07
CA THR A 525 -3.81 -7.00 8.82
C THR A 525 -2.73 -6.60 7.83
N ILE A 526 -2.08 -7.58 7.22
CA ILE A 526 -1.10 -7.41 6.15
C ILE A 526 -1.69 -7.98 4.86
N LEU A 527 -1.70 -7.19 3.79
CA LEU A 527 -2.13 -7.62 2.47
C LEU A 527 -0.94 -7.51 1.51
N LEU A 528 -0.58 -8.63 0.90
CA LEU A 528 0.52 -8.80 -0.05
C LEU A 528 -0.07 -9.19 -1.39
N HIS A 529 0.01 -8.32 -2.39
CA HIS A 529 -0.43 -8.67 -3.74
C HIS A 529 0.64 -9.53 -4.44
N GLU A 530 0.24 -10.45 -5.31
CA GLU A 530 1.16 -11.32 -6.06
C GLU A 530 2.24 -10.54 -6.82
N SER A 531 1.90 -9.36 -7.38
CA SER A 531 2.87 -8.48 -8.04
C SER A 531 4.01 -8.06 -7.11
N LEU A 532 3.75 -7.88 -5.80
CA LEU A 532 4.80 -7.56 -4.83
C LEU A 532 5.77 -8.74 -4.71
N LEU A 533 5.25 -9.96 -4.67
CA LEU A 533 6.07 -11.18 -4.60
C LEU A 533 6.88 -11.37 -5.88
N ASN A 534 6.27 -11.17 -7.04
CA ASN A 534 6.91 -11.29 -8.35
C ASN A 534 7.98 -10.20 -8.56
N ASN A 535 7.66 -8.95 -8.28
CA ASN A 535 8.65 -7.87 -8.38
C ASN A 535 9.80 -8.10 -7.37
N SER A 536 9.52 -8.63 -6.18
CA SER A 536 10.56 -8.93 -5.19
C SER A 536 11.48 -10.08 -5.61
N ILE A 537 10.93 -11.17 -6.17
CA ILE A 537 11.71 -12.34 -6.57
C ILE A 537 12.63 -12.02 -7.76
N ASP A 538 12.20 -11.13 -8.66
CA ASP A 538 13.02 -10.67 -9.79
C ASP A 538 14.30 -9.95 -9.34
N ARG A 539 14.21 -9.22 -8.22
CA ARG A 539 15.36 -8.51 -7.63
C ARG A 539 16.36 -9.44 -6.95
N MET A 540 16.00 -10.69 -6.66
CA MET A 540 16.95 -11.69 -6.15
C MET A 540 17.89 -12.19 -7.26
N GLY A 541 17.53 -11.99 -8.54
CA GLY A 541 18.41 -12.24 -9.68
C GLY A 541 18.72 -13.73 -9.89
N PHE A 542 17.72 -14.61 -9.75
CA PHE A 542 17.87 -16.05 -10.04
C PHE A 542 17.89 -16.36 -11.55
N ALA A 543 17.39 -15.46 -12.38
CA ALA A 543 17.24 -15.65 -13.83
C ALA A 543 18.56 -16.09 -14.50
N GLY A 544 18.51 -17.22 -15.22
CA GLY A 544 19.62 -17.79 -15.98
C GLY A 544 20.78 -18.34 -15.13
N LYS A 545 20.65 -18.37 -13.79
CA LYS A 545 21.70 -18.83 -12.89
C LYS A 545 21.49 -20.29 -12.50
N THR A 546 22.59 -20.91 -12.06
CA THR A 546 22.60 -22.27 -11.51
C THR A 546 22.95 -22.21 -10.04
N PHE A 547 22.20 -22.93 -9.21
CA PHE A 547 22.43 -22.98 -7.76
C PHE A 547 22.26 -24.42 -7.26
N THR A 548 23.10 -24.83 -6.32
CA THR A 548 22.78 -25.98 -5.45
C THR A 548 21.60 -25.65 -4.54
N GLU A 549 20.97 -26.65 -3.92
CA GLU A 549 19.88 -26.44 -2.95
C GLU A 549 20.32 -25.54 -1.77
N GLU A 550 21.56 -25.73 -1.31
CA GLU A 550 22.14 -25.01 -0.17
C GLU A 550 22.45 -23.55 -0.54
N GLU A 551 23.03 -23.31 -1.73
CA GLU A 551 23.25 -21.94 -2.23
C GLU A 551 21.93 -21.20 -2.46
N PHE A 552 20.94 -21.85 -3.07
CA PHE A 552 19.63 -21.25 -3.31
C PHE A 552 18.96 -20.82 -1.99
N ARG A 553 18.95 -21.71 -0.98
CA ARG A 553 18.44 -21.38 0.37
C ARG A 553 19.21 -20.21 0.99
N LYS A 554 20.54 -20.24 0.92
CA LYS A 554 21.41 -19.21 1.48
C LYS A 554 21.18 -17.85 0.81
N GLU A 555 20.95 -17.82 -0.49
CA GLU A 555 20.68 -16.59 -1.23
C GLU A 555 19.35 -15.96 -0.80
N ILE A 556 18.28 -16.76 -0.68
CA ILE A 556 16.99 -16.30 -0.14
C ILE A 556 17.16 -15.77 1.29
N GLN A 557 17.84 -16.53 2.16
CA GLN A 557 18.09 -16.12 3.53
C GLN A 557 18.88 -14.80 3.61
N THR A 558 19.93 -14.66 2.81
CA THR A 558 20.76 -13.45 2.78
C THR A 558 19.96 -12.24 2.28
N PHE A 559 19.17 -12.44 1.23
CA PHE A 559 18.31 -11.42 0.66
C PHE A 559 17.25 -10.96 1.68
N LEU A 560 16.50 -11.88 2.28
CA LEU A 560 15.47 -11.55 3.27
C LEU A 560 16.06 -10.93 4.54
N SER A 561 17.22 -11.41 4.98
CA SER A 561 17.88 -10.84 6.17
C SER A 561 18.34 -9.41 5.93
N THR A 562 18.87 -9.14 4.74
CA THR A 562 19.27 -7.79 4.32
C THR A 562 18.04 -6.88 4.16
N ALA A 563 16.98 -7.37 3.51
CA ALA A 563 15.76 -6.61 3.24
C ALA A 563 15.04 -6.18 4.53
N LEU A 564 14.96 -7.08 5.51
CA LEU A 564 14.20 -6.86 6.75
C LEU A 564 15.05 -6.29 7.90
N GLY A 565 16.35 -6.11 7.69
CA GLY A 565 17.27 -5.60 8.72
C GLY A 565 17.42 -6.53 9.93
N ARG A 566 17.12 -7.82 9.78
CA ARG A 566 17.17 -8.82 10.86
C ARG A 566 17.55 -10.18 10.32
N GLU A 567 18.14 -11.03 11.15
CA GLU A 567 18.49 -12.39 10.74
C GLU A 567 17.23 -13.23 10.47
N ILE A 568 17.14 -13.79 9.27
CA ILE A 568 16.12 -14.76 8.87
C ILE A 568 16.81 -16.09 8.67
N VAL A 569 16.42 -17.12 9.42
CA VAL A 569 16.99 -18.46 9.29
C VAL A 569 15.97 -19.39 8.62
N LEU A 570 16.31 -19.91 7.44
CA LEU A 570 15.52 -20.94 6.78
C LEU A 570 16.01 -22.30 7.24
N LYS A 571 15.14 -23.07 7.91
CA LYS A 571 15.47 -24.42 8.39
C LYS A 571 15.76 -25.35 7.22
N ASP A 572 16.73 -26.24 7.42
CA ASP A 572 17.02 -27.33 6.49
C ASP A 572 15.82 -28.28 6.35
N ARG A 573 15.70 -28.89 5.17
CA ARG A 573 14.74 -29.99 5.01
C ARG A 573 15.16 -31.16 5.89
N PRO A 574 14.23 -31.84 6.58
CA PRO A 574 14.54 -33.09 7.27
C PRO A 574 15.12 -34.08 6.25
N ARG A 575 16.34 -34.57 6.49
CA ARG A 575 16.97 -35.64 5.70
C ARG A 575 16.88 -36.94 6.49
N ALA A 576 16.67 -38.06 5.81
CA ALA A 576 16.73 -39.37 6.47
C ALA A 576 18.16 -39.65 6.98
N GLU A 577 18.29 -40.43 8.05
CA GLU A 577 19.60 -40.79 8.60
C GLU A 577 20.43 -41.54 7.53
N GLY A 578 21.60 -40.99 7.17
CA GLY A 578 22.45 -41.51 6.09
C GLY A 578 22.16 -40.96 4.67
N GLU A 579 21.16 -40.09 4.48
CA GLU A 579 20.92 -39.40 3.20
C GLU A 579 21.99 -38.32 2.96
N MET A 580 22.89 -38.56 2.00
CA MET A 580 23.87 -37.57 1.57
C MET A 580 23.18 -36.38 0.87
N PRO A 581 23.73 -35.15 1.01
CA PRO A 581 23.24 -34.00 0.26
C PRO A 581 23.18 -34.32 -1.23
N SER A 582 22.07 -34.00 -1.89
CA SER A 582 21.98 -34.14 -3.34
C SER A 582 22.98 -33.17 -3.98
N LYS A 583 23.92 -33.68 -4.78
CA LYS A 583 24.83 -32.84 -5.60
C LYS A 583 24.13 -32.15 -6.77
N ASN A 584 22.80 -32.27 -6.86
CA ASN A 584 22.05 -31.71 -7.97
C ASN A 584 21.99 -30.18 -7.87
N SER A 585 22.15 -29.53 -9.01
CA SER A 585 22.00 -28.08 -9.13
C SER A 585 20.74 -27.73 -9.92
N PHE A 586 20.00 -26.74 -9.45
CA PHE A 586 18.89 -26.11 -10.15
C PHE A 586 19.45 -25.20 -11.23
N VAL A 587 18.96 -25.33 -12.47
CA VAL A 587 19.26 -24.40 -13.56
C VAL A 587 18.02 -23.58 -13.85
N PHE A 588 17.99 -22.34 -13.38
CA PHE A 588 16.83 -21.47 -13.54
C PHE A 588 16.75 -20.90 -14.96
N ALA A 589 15.53 -20.80 -15.48
CA ALA A 589 15.26 -20.16 -16.76
C ALA A 589 15.71 -18.70 -16.78
N LYS A 590 16.00 -18.16 -17.97
CA LYS A 590 16.39 -16.75 -18.15
C LYS A 590 15.24 -15.78 -17.92
N GLU A 591 14.00 -16.24 -18.08
CA GLU A 591 12.80 -15.43 -17.93
C GLU A 591 11.86 -16.11 -16.93
N ASP A 592 11.31 -15.30 -16.02
CA ASP A 592 10.35 -15.72 -15.00
C ASP A 592 10.71 -17.05 -14.29
N PRO A 593 11.93 -17.20 -13.74
CA PRO A 593 12.36 -18.45 -13.12
C PRO A 593 11.48 -18.89 -11.95
N ILE A 594 10.88 -17.91 -11.26
CA ILE A 594 9.97 -18.12 -10.13
C ILE A 594 8.82 -17.11 -10.26
N ARG A 595 7.58 -17.59 -10.23
CA ARG A 595 6.38 -16.75 -10.23
C ARG A 595 5.37 -17.21 -9.19
N PHE A 596 4.63 -16.26 -8.68
CA PHE A 596 3.55 -16.45 -7.74
C PHE A 596 2.24 -15.98 -8.38
N LYS A 597 1.19 -16.77 -8.18
CA LYS A 597 -0.18 -16.41 -8.52
C LYS A 597 -1.12 -16.70 -7.35
N ALA A 598 -1.84 -15.69 -6.88
CA ALA A 598 -2.77 -15.76 -5.77
C ALA A 598 -4.21 -15.87 -6.29
N ALA A 599 -4.72 -17.09 -6.42
CA ALA A 599 -6.03 -17.36 -7.02
C ALA A 599 -6.70 -18.59 -6.36
N SER A 600 -8.03 -18.70 -6.50
CA SER A 600 -8.77 -19.90 -6.10
C SER A 600 -8.55 -20.35 -4.63
N GLY A 601 -8.38 -19.40 -3.71
CA GLY A 601 -8.17 -19.71 -2.29
C GLY A 601 -6.76 -20.19 -1.92
N GLY A 602 -5.83 -20.26 -2.88
CA GLY A 602 -4.45 -20.73 -2.67
C GLY A 602 -3.39 -19.89 -3.39
N LEU A 603 -2.13 -20.15 -3.07
CA LEU A 603 -0.99 -19.55 -3.76
C LEU A 603 -0.37 -20.59 -4.69
N THR A 604 -0.31 -20.29 -5.98
CA THR A 604 0.39 -21.13 -6.95
C THR A 604 1.81 -20.61 -7.12
N LEU A 605 2.78 -21.49 -6.89
CA LEU A 605 4.20 -21.27 -7.16
C LEU A 605 4.56 -21.94 -8.49
N THR A 606 5.02 -21.17 -9.45
CA THR A 606 5.55 -21.66 -10.72
C THR A 606 7.07 -21.55 -10.72
N LEU A 607 7.76 -22.67 -10.95
CA LEU A 607 9.22 -22.74 -11.05
C LEU A 607 9.59 -23.16 -12.48
N ARG A 608 10.37 -22.33 -13.17
CA ARG A 608 10.96 -22.67 -14.47
C ARG A 608 12.43 -23.04 -14.26
N THR A 609 12.68 -24.35 -14.10
CA THR A 609 14.01 -24.88 -13.76
C THR A 609 14.30 -26.22 -14.42
N GLY A 610 15.55 -26.42 -14.77
CA GLY A 610 16.15 -27.72 -15.07
C GLY A 610 16.96 -28.25 -13.88
N PHE A 611 17.50 -29.46 -14.01
CA PHE A 611 18.33 -30.08 -12.97
C PHE A 611 19.60 -30.66 -13.59
N LYS A 612 20.75 -30.18 -13.13
CA LYS A 612 22.04 -30.82 -13.41
C LYS A 612 22.38 -31.84 -12.35
N SER A 613 22.92 -32.96 -12.77
CA SER A 613 23.35 -34.05 -11.89
C SER A 613 24.74 -34.52 -12.31
N ASP A 614 25.65 -34.68 -11.35
CA ASP A 614 26.99 -35.23 -11.65
C ASP A 614 26.92 -36.70 -12.12
N ASP A 615 25.94 -37.44 -11.61
CA ASP A 615 25.83 -38.90 -11.79
C ASP A 615 24.74 -39.34 -12.80
N ARG A 616 23.98 -38.41 -13.39
CA ARG A 616 22.83 -38.70 -14.27
C ARG A 616 22.71 -37.66 -15.37
N GLU A 617 21.98 -38.01 -16.43
CA GLU A 617 21.67 -37.08 -17.51
C GLU A 617 20.94 -35.83 -17.01
N ASP A 618 21.32 -34.68 -17.57
CA ASP A 618 20.75 -33.39 -17.24
C ASP A 618 19.26 -33.35 -17.64
N ILE A 619 18.45 -32.82 -16.74
CA ILE A 619 17.03 -32.58 -17.00
C ILE A 619 16.90 -31.15 -17.55
N PRO A 620 16.35 -30.97 -18.76
CA PRO A 620 16.18 -29.64 -19.34
C PRO A 620 15.18 -28.80 -18.54
N VAL A 621 15.10 -27.51 -18.86
CA VAL A 621 14.20 -26.59 -18.17
C VAL A 621 12.75 -27.01 -18.39
N SER A 622 12.02 -27.12 -17.28
CA SER A 622 10.61 -27.47 -17.24
C SER A 622 9.83 -26.45 -16.42
N GLU A 623 8.54 -26.31 -16.69
CA GLU A 623 7.64 -25.49 -15.88
C GLU A 623 6.95 -26.39 -14.85
N ILE A 624 7.22 -26.11 -13.58
CA ILE A 624 6.73 -26.87 -12.44
C ILE A 624 5.74 -25.99 -11.70
N THR A 625 4.48 -26.40 -11.65
CA THR A 625 3.42 -25.68 -10.95
C THR A 625 3.10 -26.37 -9.63
N VAL A 626 3.21 -25.64 -8.53
CA VAL A 626 3.02 -26.12 -7.15
C VAL A 626 1.91 -25.29 -6.49
N PRO A 627 0.66 -25.80 -6.44
CA PRO A 627 -0.39 -25.17 -5.64
C PRO A 627 -0.09 -25.30 -4.15
N LEU A 628 -0.24 -24.22 -3.39
CA LEU A 628 -0.05 -24.15 -1.94
C LEU A 628 -1.34 -23.68 -1.27
N ASN A 629 -1.83 -24.48 -0.33
CA ASN A 629 -3.00 -24.17 0.47
C ASN A 629 -2.59 -23.87 1.91
N PHE A 630 -3.31 -22.96 2.54
CA PHE A 630 -3.01 -22.50 3.90
C PHE A 630 -4.22 -22.71 4.79
N THR A 631 -3.99 -23.35 5.94
CA THR A 631 -5.02 -23.54 6.96
C THR A 631 -4.50 -23.01 8.29
N VAL A 632 -5.26 -22.15 8.94
CA VAL A 632 -4.99 -21.69 10.30
C VAL A 632 -5.94 -22.42 11.25
N ALA A 633 -5.38 -23.23 12.17
CA ALA A 633 -6.14 -24.03 13.12
C ALA A 633 -5.59 -23.82 14.53
N GLY A 634 -6.18 -22.87 15.26
CA GLY A 634 -5.74 -22.53 16.61
C GLY A 634 -4.28 -22.03 16.62
N PRO A 635 -3.34 -22.70 17.32
CA PRO A 635 -1.96 -22.26 17.41
C PRO A 635 -1.11 -22.62 16.18
N GLU A 636 -1.64 -23.35 15.19
CA GLU A 636 -0.88 -23.88 14.06
C GLU A 636 -1.31 -23.27 12.73
N ILE A 637 -0.32 -23.05 11.86
CA ILE A 637 -0.52 -22.76 10.44
C ILE A 637 0.01 -23.97 9.67
N THR A 638 -0.85 -24.63 8.91
CA THR A 638 -0.48 -25.74 8.05
C THR A 638 -0.44 -25.25 6.60
N VAL A 639 0.69 -25.49 5.94
CA VAL A 639 0.88 -25.29 4.51
C VAL A 639 0.90 -26.66 3.85
N THR A 640 -0.05 -26.92 2.97
CA THR A 640 -0.14 -28.17 2.21
C THR A 640 0.04 -27.92 0.72
N ARG A 641 0.73 -28.84 0.05
CA ARG A 641 0.87 -28.82 -1.41
C ARG A 641 -0.31 -29.52 -2.08
N GLY A 642 -0.79 -28.92 -3.17
CA GLY A 642 -1.70 -29.58 -4.10
C GLY A 642 -0.96 -30.51 -5.06
N THR A 643 -1.67 -30.93 -6.11
CA THR A 643 -1.09 -31.77 -7.16
C THR A 643 -0.07 -30.98 -7.99
N ILE A 644 1.19 -31.43 -7.98
CA ILE A 644 2.27 -30.81 -8.75
C ILE A 644 2.14 -31.19 -10.22
N ALA A 645 2.01 -30.19 -11.07
CA ALA A 645 2.04 -30.31 -12.52
C ALA A 645 3.44 -30.00 -13.07
N VAL A 646 3.85 -30.73 -14.11
CA VAL A 646 5.12 -30.53 -14.81
C VAL A 646 4.81 -30.43 -16.29
N ALA A 647 5.09 -29.28 -16.87
CA ALA A 647 4.94 -28.99 -18.29
C ALA A 647 6.30 -28.84 -18.96
N ASP A 648 6.35 -29.20 -20.24
CA ASP A 648 7.55 -29.12 -21.05
C ASP A 648 7.75 -27.67 -21.49
N VAL A 649 8.94 -27.12 -21.25
CA VAL A 649 9.35 -25.80 -21.78
C VAL A 649 10.35 -26.00 -22.91
N GLU A 650 11.31 -26.91 -22.73
CA GLU A 650 12.26 -27.32 -23.76
C GLU A 650 12.28 -28.85 -23.91
N GLY A 651 12.16 -29.32 -25.16
CA GLY A 651 12.15 -30.75 -25.49
C GLY A 651 10.84 -31.47 -25.11
N ASP A 652 10.81 -32.79 -25.30
CA ASP A 652 9.72 -33.66 -24.85
C ASP A 652 10.19 -34.45 -23.63
N LEU A 653 9.69 -34.09 -22.43
CA LEU A 653 10.02 -34.86 -21.23
C LEU A 653 9.12 -36.08 -21.16
N GLY A 654 9.74 -37.26 -21.29
CA GLY A 654 9.06 -38.52 -21.04
C GLY A 654 8.41 -38.58 -19.64
N ILE A 655 7.33 -39.36 -19.53
CA ILE A 655 6.52 -39.51 -18.29
C ILE A 655 7.40 -39.86 -17.07
N ALA A 656 8.44 -40.67 -17.26
CA ALA A 656 9.37 -41.06 -16.21
C ALA A 656 10.14 -39.86 -15.64
N THR A 657 10.66 -38.97 -16.51
CA THR A 657 11.39 -37.77 -16.11
C THR A 657 10.48 -36.79 -15.38
N LYS A 658 9.25 -36.57 -15.87
CA LYS A 658 8.22 -35.78 -15.16
C LYS A 658 7.92 -36.35 -13.77
N GLY A 659 7.89 -37.67 -13.63
CA GLY A 659 7.73 -38.35 -12.34
C GLY A 659 8.89 -38.10 -11.37
N VAL A 660 10.14 -38.11 -11.87
CA VAL A 660 11.33 -37.79 -11.08
C VAL A 660 11.33 -36.32 -10.62
N ILE A 661 11.02 -35.39 -11.51
CA ILE A 661 10.91 -33.95 -11.19
C ILE A 661 9.86 -33.76 -10.10
N ARG A 662 8.67 -34.34 -10.26
CA ARG A 662 7.59 -34.26 -9.27
C ARG A 662 8.06 -34.72 -7.91
N LYS A 663 8.72 -35.88 -7.82
CA LYS A 663 9.25 -36.41 -6.56
C LYS A 663 10.28 -35.48 -5.92
N LYS A 664 11.25 -34.98 -6.71
CA LYS A 664 12.27 -34.03 -6.23
C LYS A 664 11.63 -32.78 -5.62
N ILE A 665 10.59 -32.23 -6.25
CA ILE A 665 9.89 -31.03 -5.76
C ILE A 665 9.06 -31.35 -4.51
N GLN A 666 8.40 -32.51 -4.46
CA GLN A 666 7.69 -32.97 -3.26
C GLN A 666 8.64 -33.09 -2.05
N ASP A 667 9.84 -33.60 -2.28
CA ASP A 667 10.85 -33.77 -1.22
C ASP A 667 11.48 -32.42 -0.81
N ALA A 668 11.56 -31.44 -1.72
CA ALA A 668 12.09 -30.09 -1.45
C ALA A 668 11.07 -29.19 -0.75
N LEU A 669 9.78 -29.35 -1.08
CA LEU A 669 8.65 -28.58 -0.54
C LEU A 669 7.65 -29.50 0.18
N PRO A 670 8.04 -30.14 1.30
CA PRO A 670 7.12 -30.97 2.07
C PRO A 670 6.01 -30.12 2.69
N ASP A 671 4.90 -30.77 3.08
CA ASP A 671 3.89 -30.12 3.91
C ASP A 671 4.50 -29.71 5.24
N ARG A 672 4.12 -28.54 5.74
CA ARG A 672 4.72 -27.97 6.94
C ARG A 672 3.65 -27.42 7.86
N THR A 673 3.85 -27.67 9.14
CA THR A 673 3.11 -27.02 10.21
C THR A 673 4.07 -26.10 10.95
N VAL A 674 3.68 -24.84 11.10
CA VAL A 674 4.44 -23.83 11.85
C VAL A 674 3.57 -23.21 12.92
N GLU A 675 4.19 -22.71 13.99
CA GLU A 675 3.45 -21.97 15.02
C GLU A 675 2.89 -20.67 14.44
N SER A 676 1.62 -20.41 14.69
CA SER A 676 0.97 -19.13 14.41
C SER A 676 1.51 -18.00 15.28
N LYS A 677 2.10 -18.35 16.43
CA LYS A 677 2.62 -17.43 17.44
C LYS A 677 4.02 -16.95 17.07
N PHE A 678 4.23 -15.64 17.08
CA PHE A 678 5.53 -15.04 16.86
C PHE A 678 5.75 -13.83 17.77
N LYS A 679 7.03 -13.43 17.88
CA LYS A 679 7.47 -12.29 18.69
C LYS A 679 7.49 -11.02 17.85
N ILE A 680 7.02 -9.93 18.43
CA ILE A 680 7.13 -8.57 17.88
C ILE A 680 7.83 -7.72 18.94
N ASP A 681 9.01 -7.21 18.59
CA ASP A 681 9.78 -6.36 19.48
C ASP A 681 9.25 -4.92 19.41
N GLY A 682 8.58 -4.49 20.49
CA GLY A 682 8.27 -3.09 20.72
C GLY A 682 9.47 -2.34 21.29
N PRO A 683 9.38 -1.01 21.47
CA PRO A 683 10.51 -0.19 21.93
C PRO A 683 11.07 -0.59 23.30
N LYS A 684 10.22 -1.09 24.21
CA LYS A 684 10.60 -1.46 25.59
C LYS A 684 10.27 -2.89 25.98
N LYS A 685 9.45 -3.60 25.20
CA LYS A 685 9.01 -4.98 25.50
C LYS A 685 8.75 -5.76 24.22
N THR A 686 8.93 -7.06 24.29
CA THR A 686 8.47 -7.99 23.24
C THR A 686 7.03 -8.39 23.52
N VAL A 687 6.16 -8.24 22.52
CA VAL A 687 4.79 -8.78 22.57
C VAL A 687 4.71 -10.04 21.72
N PHE A 688 3.86 -10.98 22.13
CA PHE A 688 3.52 -12.12 21.29
C PHE A 688 2.24 -11.80 20.53
N ALA A 689 2.25 -12.12 19.26
CA ALA A 689 1.08 -12.04 18.40
C ALA A 689 0.88 -13.39 17.70
N ASN A 690 -0.37 -13.67 17.30
CA ASN A 690 -0.70 -14.90 16.58
C ASN A 690 -1.29 -14.53 15.22
N VAL A 691 -0.93 -15.28 14.18
CA VAL A 691 -1.68 -15.28 12.93
C VAL A 691 -3.03 -15.93 13.19
N THR A 692 -4.11 -15.15 13.11
CA THR A 692 -5.48 -15.64 13.36
C THR A 692 -6.21 -16.01 12.09
N LYS A 693 -5.78 -15.46 10.96
CA LYS A 693 -6.34 -15.76 9.64
C LYS A 693 -5.27 -15.61 8.57
N LEU A 694 -5.32 -16.53 7.60
CA LEU A 694 -4.60 -16.42 6.35
C LEU A 694 -5.61 -16.69 5.23
N ALA A 695 -5.75 -15.76 4.28
CA ALA A 695 -6.64 -15.90 3.15
C ALA A 695 -5.93 -15.53 1.85
N VAL A 696 -6.24 -16.22 0.76
CA VAL A 696 -5.75 -15.88 -0.58
C VAL A 696 -6.94 -15.58 -1.48
N VAL A 697 -7.07 -14.33 -1.93
CA VAL A 697 -8.27 -13.83 -2.60
C VAL A 697 -7.88 -12.76 -3.61
N ASP A 698 -8.31 -12.92 -4.86
CA ASP A 698 -8.21 -11.91 -5.92
C ASP A 698 -6.81 -11.28 -6.08
N GLY A 699 -5.76 -12.10 -6.13
CA GLY A 699 -4.37 -11.62 -6.24
C GLY A 699 -3.72 -11.26 -4.89
N TRP A 700 -4.45 -11.28 -3.77
CA TRP A 700 -3.94 -10.92 -2.45
C TRP A 700 -3.73 -12.13 -1.54
N VAL A 701 -2.56 -12.20 -0.90
CA VAL A 701 -2.31 -12.98 0.30
C VAL A 701 -2.53 -12.06 1.50
N ILE A 702 -3.47 -12.43 2.37
CA ILE A 702 -3.93 -11.62 3.48
C ILE A 702 -3.65 -12.36 4.79
N VAL A 703 -3.02 -11.67 5.73
CA VAL A 703 -2.61 -12.20 7.03
C VAL A 703 -3.15 -11.30 8.13
N ASP A 704 -4.09 -11.81 8.94
CA ASP A 704 -4.55 -11.14 10.16
C ASP A 704 -3.74 -11.63 11.36
N VAL A 705 -3.37 -10.69 12.22
CA VAL A 705 -2.51 -10.88 13.39
C VAL A 705 -3.16 -10.24 14.61
N GLN A 706 -3.17 -10.91 15.78
CA GLN A 706 -3.73 -10.38 17.03
C GLN A 706 -2.86 -10.62 18.26
#